data_AF-Q9FH87-F1
#
_entry.id   AF-Q9FH87-F1
#
_cell.length_a   1.000
_cell.length_b   1.000
_cell.length_c   1.000
_cell.angle_alpha   90.00
_cell.angle_beta   90.00
_cell.angle_gamma   90.00
#
_symmetry.space_group_name_H-M   'P 1'
#
loop_
_entity.id
_entity.type
_entity.pdbx_description
1 polymer ?
#
loop_
_entity_poly.entity_id
_entity_poly.type
_entity_poly.pdbx_seq_one_letter_code
_entity_poly.pdbx_strand_id
1 'polypeptide(L)'
;MLPFTREMHRFSPIVEFLLSKRQIFLHYSQFKSRFDLIHRSFHVSRALEDNFRRSNGIGLVCLEKSHNDRTKNSKYDEFASDVEKSYRILRKFHSRVPKLELALNESGVELRPGLIERVLNRCGDAGNLGYRFFVWAAKQPRYCHSIEVYKSMVKILSKMRQFGAVWGLIEEMRKENPQLIEPELFVVLVQRFASADMVKKAIEVLDEMPKFGFEPDEYVFGCLLDALCKHGSVKDAAKLFEDMRMRFPVNLRYFTSLLYGWCRVGKMMEAKYVLVQMNEAGFEPDIVDYTNLLSGYANAGKMADAYDLLRDMRRRGFEPNANCYTVLIQALCKVDRMEEAMKVFVEMERYECEADVVTYTALVSGFCKWGKIDKCYIVLDDMIKKGLMPSELTYMHIMVAHEKKESFEECLELMEKMRQIEYHPDIGIYNVVIRLACKLGEVKEAVRLWNEMEENGLSPGVDTFVIMINGLASQGCLLEASDHFKEMVTRGLFSVSQYGTLKLLLNTVLKDKKLEMAKDVWSCITSKGACELNVLSWTIWIHALFSKGYEKEACSYCIEMIEMDFMPQPDTFAKLMKGLKKLYNREFAGEITEKVRNMAAEREMSFKMYKRRGVQDLTEKAKSKQDREGKKKQRSR
;
A
#
# COMPACT_ATOMS: atom_id res chain seq x y z
N MET A 1 -26.01 -11.45 -47.49
CA MET A 1 -24.75 -11.37 -46.72
C MET A 1 -25.10 -11.02 -45.28
N LEU A 2 -24.30 -11.53 -44.33
CA LEU A 2 -24.48 -11.54 -42.86
C LEU A 2 -25.32 -12.72 -42.31
N PRO A 3 -24.70 -13.89 -42.09
CA PRO A 3 -25.21 -14.92 -41.21
C PRO A 3 -24.62 -14.73 -39.81
N PHE A 4 -25.29 -13.99 -38.92
CA PHE A 4 -24.88 -13.86 -37.52
C PHE A 4 -26.02 -14.03 -36.50
N THR A 5 -27.16 -14.61 -36.91
CA THR A 5 -28.28 -14.91 -36.00
C THR A 5 -28.31 -16.35 -35.46
N ARG A 6 -27.28 -17.19 -35.74
CA ARG A 6 -27.28 -18.60 -35.29
C ARG A 6 -26.56 -18.90 -33.98
N GLU A 7 -25.87 -17.95 -33.35
CA GLU A 7 -25.15 -18.24 -32.08
C GLU A 7 -25.94 -17.91 -30.79
N MET A 8 -27.06 -17.19 -30.87
CA MET A 8 -27.87 -16.90 -29.67
C MET A 8 -28.67 -18.10 -29.14
N HIS A 9 -28.86 -19.17 -29.92
CA HIS A 9 -29.62 -20.34 -29.47
C HIS A 9 -28.82 -21.38 -28.68
N ARG A 10 -27.50 -21.22 -28.50
CA ARG A 10 -26.71 -22.17 -27.67
C ARG A 10 -26.74 -21.88 -26.16
N PHE A 11 -27.13 -20.68 -25.75
CA PHE A 11 -27.14 -20.31 -24.33
C PHE A 11 -28.50 -20.53 -23.63
N SER A 12 -29.59 -20.74 -24.39
CA SER A 12 -30.93 -20.99 -23.84
C SER A 12 -30.99 -22.24 -22.93
N PRO A 13 -30.40 -23.40 -23.30
CA PRO A 13 -30.53 -24.61 -22.48
C PRO A 13 -29.78 -24.51 -21.15
N ILE A 14 -28.65 -23.78 -21.10
CA ILE A 14 -27.85 -23.63 -19.87
C ILE A 14 -28.58 -22.72 -18.89
N VAL A 15 -29.18 -21.63 -19.38
CA VAL A 15 -29.97 -20.72 -18.54
C VAL A 15 -31.26 -21.39 -18.07
N GLU A 16 -31.97 -22.12 -18.93
CA GLU A 16 -33.14 -22.92 -18.50
C GLU A 16 -32.76 -24.03 -17.52
N PHE A 17 -31.61 -24.69 -17.69
CA PHE A 17 -31.11 -25.67 -16.73
C PHE A 17 -30.81 -25.05 -15.37
N LEU A 18 -30.18 -23.86 -15.34
CA LEU A 18 -29.90 -23.14 -14.10
C LEU A 18 -31.16 -22.60 -13.42
N LEU A 19 -32.17 -22.18 -14.19
CA LEU A 19 -33.47 -21.75 -13.67
C LEU A 19 -34.29 -22.95 -13.16
N SER A 20 -34.25 -24.09 -13.84
CA SER A 20 -34.95 -25.31 -13.40
C SER A 20 -34.41 -25.85 -12.06
N LYS A 21 -33.10 -25.74 -11.81
CA LYS A 21 -32.50 -26.12 -10.52
C LYS A 21 -32.89 -25.21 -9.36
N ARG A 22 -33.31 -23.96 -9.63
CA ARG A 22 -33.84 -23.07 -8.59
C ARG A 22 -35.27 -23.43 -8.13
N GLN A 23 -35.98 -24.30 -8.85
CA GLN A 23 -37.34 -24.74 -8.46
C GLN A 23 -37.37 -26.07 -7.68
N ILE A 24 -36.22 -26.65 -7.31
CA ILE A 24 -36.20 -27.88 -6.51
C ILE A 24 -36.27 -27.50 -5.02
N PHE A 25 -37.50 -27.46 -4.51
CA PHE A 25 -37.90 -27.76 -3.13
C PHE A 25 -37.00 -27.23 -2.00
N LEU A 26 -37.18 -25.96 -1.62
CA LEU A 26 -36.96 -25.56 -0.23
C LEU A 26 -38.31 -25.42 0.47
N HIS A 27 -38.51 -26.37 1.38
CA HIS A 27 -39.68 -26.63 2.19
C HIS A 27 -40.24 -25.34 2.83
N TYR A 28 -41.46 -25.00 2.43
CA TYR A 28 -42.28 -23.89 2.94
C TYR A 28 -42.73 -24.17 4.38
N SER A 29 -41.83 -24.09 5.36
CA SER A 29 -42.20 -24.02 6.77
C SER A 29 -40.98 -23.76 7.64
N GLN A 30 -40.58 -22.50 7.85
CA GLN A 30 -40.02 -22.01 9.15
C GLN A 30 -39.49 -20.57 9.17
N PHE A 31 -39.50 -19.80 8.08
CA PHE A 31 -39.20 -18.37 8.21
C PHE A 31 -40.42 -17.61 8.74
N LYS A 32 -40.40 -17.40 10.06
CA LYS A 32 -41.20 -16.42 10.79
C LYS A 32 -41.21 -15.09 10.01
N SER A 33 -42.41 -14.66 9.66
CA SER A 33 -42.84 -13.30 9.34
C SER A 33 -41.87 -12.45 8.50
N ARG A 34 -42.27 -12.19 7.25
CA ARG A 34 -41.71 -11.21 6.31
C ARG A 34 -41.48 -9.80 6.94
N PHE A 35 -42.11 -9.49 8.07
CA PHE A 35 -41.89 -8.25 8.82
C PHE A 35 -40.51 -8.17 9.49
N ASP A 36 -39.94 -9.26 10.00
CA ASP A 36 -38.66 -9.21 10.73
C ASP A 36 -37.47 -8.95 9.78
N LEU A 37 -37.56 -9.40 8.53
CA LEU A 37 -36.54 -9.13 7.51
C LEU A 37 -36.52 -7.65 7.10
N ILE A 38 -37.71 -7.05 6.94
CA ILE A 38 -37.86 -5.63 6.58
C ILE A 38 -37.39 -4.72 7.73
N HIS A 39 -37.67 -5.10 8.98
CA HIS A 39 -37.27 -4.28 10.12
C HIS A 39 -35.77 -4.31 10.38
N ARG A 40 -35.09 -5.43 10.08
CA ARG A 40 -33.62 -5.50 10.12
C ARG A 40 -32.96 -4.75 8.98
N SER A 41 -33.50 -4.81 7.75
CA SER A 41 -32.95 -4.02 6.63
C SER A 41 -33.07 -2.52 6.89
N PHE A 42 -34.20 -2.05 7.45
CA PHE A 42 -34.41 -0.63 7.73
C PHE A 42 -33.49 -0.08 8.84
N HIS A 43 -33.22 -0.86 9.88
CA HIS A 43 -32.32 -0.43 10.95
C HIS A 43 -30.86 -0.35 10.49
N VAL A 44 -30.44 -1.25 9.61
CA VAL A 44 -29.10 -1.23 9.00
C VAL A 44 -28.96 0.01 8.10
N SER A 45 -29.91 0.27 7.21
CA SER A 45 -29.84 1.46 6.33
C SER A 45 -29.78 2.78 7.11
N ARG A 46 -30.55 2.93 8.19
CA ARG A 46 -30.61 4.20 8.93
C ARG A 46 -29.37 4.48 9.79
N ALA A 47 -28.78 3.44 10.42
CA ALA A 47 -27.51 3.59 11.14
C ALA A 47 -26.33 3.90 10.19
N LEU A 48 -26.41 3.42 8.94
CA LEU A 48 -25.39 3.61 7.91
C LEU A 48 -25.50 4.95 7.19
N GLU A 49 -26.72 5.49 7.00
CA GLU A 49 -26.92 6.86 6.49
C GLU A 49 -26.28 7.92 7.40
N ASP A 50 -26.33 7.74 8.72
CA ASP A 50 -25.74 8.69 9.68
C ASP A 50 -24.20 8.68 9.64
N ASN A 51 -23.56 7.53 9.40
CA ASN A 51 -22.12 7.46 9.16
C ASN A 51 -21.73 8.09 7.81
N PHE A 52 -22.61 8.00 6.80
CA PHE A 52 -22.35 8.55 5.48
C PHE A 52 -22.54 10.06 5.38
N ARG A 53 -23.46 10.67 6.15
CA ARG A 53 -23.59 12.14 6.24
C ARG A 53 -22.30 12.84 6.68
N ARG A 54 -21.41 12.13 7.40
CA ARG A 54 -20.07 12.63 7.76
C ARG A 54 -19.06 12.60 6.61
N SER A 55 -19.36 11.92 5.51
CA SER A 55 -18.49 11.70 4.34
C SER A 55 -18.91 12.49 3.09
N ASN A 56 -19.98 13.30 3.18
CA ASN A 56 -20.43 14.12 2.05
C ASN A 56 -19.49 15.32 1.84
N GLY A 57 -18.60 15.19 0.84
CA GLY A 57 -17.95 16.31 0.17
C GLY A 57 -16.42 16.30 0.20
N ILE A 58 -15.86 16.59 -0.99
CA ILE A 58 -14.57 17.22 -1.25
C ILE A 58 -13.41 16.26 -1.60
N GLY A 59 -12.83 16.57 -2.76
CA GLY A 59 -11.82 15.81 -3.47
C GLY A 59 -10.51 15.70 -2.70
N LEU A 60 -9.70 14.71 -3.10
CA LEU A 60 -8.43 14.37 -2.44
C LEU A 60 -8.62 14.42 -0.92
N VAL A 61 -9.41 13.47 -0.41
CA VAL A 61 -9.21 13.00 0.96
C VAL A 61 -7.79 12.42 0.98
N CYS A 62 -6.78 13.31 1.10
CA CYS A 62 -5.85 13.20 2.19
C CYS A 62 -6.70 12.72 3.34
N LEU A 63 -6.42 11.52 3.84
CA LEU A 63 -6.88 11.14 5.16
C LEU A 63 -6.42 12.27 6.06
N GLU A 64 -7.26 13.29 6.22
CA GLU A 64 -7.20 14.22 7.31
C GLU A 64 -7.35 13.28 8.49
N LYS A 65 -6.19 12.83 9.01
CA LYS A 65 -6.03 12.65 10.43
C LYS A 65 -6.61 13.95 10.97
N SER A 66 -7.82 13.88 11.50
CA SER A 66 -8.58 15.02 11.97
C SER A 66 -7.65 15.91 12.78
N HIS A 67 -7.15 17.00 12.18
CA HIS A 67 -6.39 18.02 12.89
C HIS A 67 -7.28 18.67 13.97
N ASN A 68 -8.61 18.50 13.87
CA ASN A 68 -9.58 18.87 14.88
C ASN A 68 -9.78 17.88 16.03
N ASP A 69 -9.25 16.64 15.98
CA ASP A 69 -9.26 15.77 17.18
C ASP A 69 -7.99 15.91 18.02
N ARG A 70 -6.88 16.39 17.44
CA ARG A 70 -5.67 16.70 18.22
C ARG A 70 -5.78 18.03 18.97
N THR A 71 -6.58 18.98 18.50
CA THR A 71 -6.70 20.31 19.13
C THR A 71 -7.70 20.41 20.28
N LYS A 72 -8.50 19.36 20.58
CA LYS A 72 -9.47 19.40 21.70
C LYS A 72 -9.36 18.31 22.77
N ASN A 73 -8.40 17.39 22.67
CA ASN A 73 -8.16 16.42 23.74
C ASN A 73 -6.66 16.33 24.07
N SER A 74 -6.11 17.41 24.62
CA SER A 74 -5.07 17.30 25.67
C SER A 74 -5.72 16.73 26.96
N LYS A 75 -6.42 15.60 26.82
CA LYS A 75 -6.84 14.77 27.93
C LYS A 75 -5.78 13.70 28.00
N TYR A 76 -5.08 13.64 29.14
CA TYR A 76 -4.22 12.52 29.52
C TYR A 76 -4.75 11.23 28.92
N ASP A 77 -4.06 10.69 27.92
CA ASP A 77 -4.40 9.36 27.42
C ASP A 77 -3.96 8.37 28.49
N GLU A 78 -4.93 7.91 29.30
CA GLU A 78 -4.74 6.96 30.40
C GLU A 78 -3.89 5.76 29.97
N PHE A 79 -3.99 5.37 28.69
CA PHE A 79 -3.29 4.23 28.13
C PHE A 79 -1.88 4.53 27.62
N ALA A 80 -1.46 5.78 27.43
CA ALA A 80 -0.21 6.11 26.71
C ALA A 80 1.03 5.42 27.29
N SER A 81 1.15 5.39 28.63
CA SER A 81 2.25 4.72 29.32
C SER A 81 2.26 3.20 29.07
N ASP A 82 1.09 2.55 29.17
CA ASP A 82 0.97 1.12 28.95
C ASP A 82 1.07 0.72 27.48
N VAL A 83 0.65 1.58 26.55
CA VAL A 83 0.86 1.41 25.11
C VAL A 83 2.35 1.37 24.80
N GLU A 84 3.11 2.34 25.29
CA GLU A 84 4.54 2.43 25.03
C GLU A 84 5.31 1.31 25.74
N LYS A 85 4.92 0.97 26.98
CA LYS A 85 5.47 -0.20 27.69
C LYS A 85 5.24 -1.50 26.91
N SER A 86 4.01 -1.73 26.44
CA SER A 86 3.65 -2.92 25.64
C SER A 86 4.42 -2.95 24.32
N TYR A 87 4.50 -1.83 23.62
CA TYR A 87 5.24 -1.72 22.37
C TYR A 87 6.75 -2.01 22.55
N ARG A 88 7.37 -1.50 23.61
CA ARG A 88 8.79 -1.79 23.92
C ARG A 88 9.03 -3.27 24.22
N ILE A 89 8.10 -3.92 24.93
CA ILE A 89 8.17 -5.37 25.20
C ILE A 89 8.05 -6.16 23.88
N LEU A 90 7.08 -5.80 23.04
CA LEU A 90 6.90 -6.40 21.72
C LEU A 90 8.15 -6.25 20.85
N ARG A 91 8.73 -5.05 20.79
CA ARG A 91 9.98 -4.78 20.07
C ARG A 91 11.15 -5.58 20.67
N LYS A 92 11.32 -5.63 21.98
CA LYS A 92 12.48 -6.29 22.59
C LYS A 92 12.46 -7.83 22.45
N PHE A 93 11.28 -8.43 22.52
CA PHE A 93 11.12 -9.88 22.54
C PHE A 93 10.46 -10.46 21.28
N HIS A 94 10.36 -9.69 20.19
CA HIS A 94 9.70 -10.11 18.94
C HIS A 94 10.15 -11.48 18.42
N SER A 95 11.42 -11.84 18.59
CA SER A 95 12.00 -13.09 18.07
C SER A 95 11.82 -14.29 19.00
N ARG A 96 11.36 -14.07 20.25
CA ARG A 96 11.29 -15.09 21.30
C ARG A 96 9.91 -15.09 21.95
N VAL A 97 8.95 -15.73 21.29
CA VAL A 97 7.53 -15.77 21.72
C VAL A 97 7.35 -16.14 23.20
N PRO A 98 8.01 -17.19 23.76
CA PRO A 98 7.83 -17.51 25.18
C PRO A 98 8.30 -16.41 26.13
N LYS A 99 9.41 -15.73 25.81
CA LYS A 99 9.91 -14.60 26.63
C LYS A 99 9.03 -13.37 26.49
N LEU A 100 8.44 -13.18 25.32
CA LEU A 100 7.48 -12.11 25.07
C LEU A 100 6.22 -12.28 25.93
N GLU A 101 5.61 -13.47 25.92
CA GLU A 101 4.40 -13.76 26.71
C GLU A 101 4.68 -13.59 28.21
N LEU A 102 5.82 -14.07 28.71
CA LEU A 102 6.24 -13.85 30.11
C LEU A 102 6.39 -12.36 30.44
N ALA A 103 7.11 -11.59 29.62
CA ALA A 103 7.33 -10.16 29.86
C ALA A 103 6.03 -9.35 29.83
N LEU A 104 5.06 -9.72 28.97
CA LEU A 104 3.75 -9.08 28.95
C LEU A 104 2.92 -9.44 30.19
N ASN A 105 2.95 -10.70 30.65
CA ASN A 105 2.27 -11.09 31.89
C ASN A 105 2.86 -10.37 33.12
N GLU A 106 4.18 -10.21 33.17
CA GLU A 106 4.88 -9.51 34.26
C GLU A 106 4.73 -7.98 34.21
N SER A 107 4.31 -7.42 33.07
CA SER A 107 4.21 -5.97 32.89
C SER A 107 3.07 -5.32 33.68
N GLY A 108 2.15 -6.12 34.24
CA GLY A 108 1.02 -5.64 35.04
C GLY A 108 -0.01 -4.82 34.25
N VAL A 109 -0.03 -4.97 32.93
CA VAL A 109 -0.90 -4.19 32.04
C VAL A 109 -2.34 -4.72 32.11
N GLU A 110 -3.28 -3.87 32.50
CA GLU A 110 -4.70 -4.21 32.49
C GLU A 110 -5.26 -4.25 31.08
N LEU A 111 -5.77 -5.42 30.65
CA LEU A 111 -6.36 -5.55 29.33
C LEU A 111 -7.74 -4.88 29.25
N ARG A 112 -7.78 -3.76 28.55
CA ARG A 112 -9.01 -3.08 28.13
C ARG A 112 -9.05 -3.00 26.60
N PRO A 113 -10.23 -3.08 25.95
CA PRO A 113 -10.33 -2.97 24.49
C PRO A 113 -9.65 -1.72 23.90
N GLY A 114 -9.82 -0.56 24.57
CA GLY A 114 -9.22 0.70 24.13
C GLY A 114 -7.69 0.76 24.25
N LEU A 115 -7.08 -0.04 25.13
CA LEU A 115 -5.62 -0.19 25.19
C LEU A 115 -5.14 -1.02 24.00
N ILE A 116 -5.79 -2.16 23.75
CA ILE A 116 -5.36 -3.09 22.70
C ILE A 116 -5.47 -2.42 21.33
N GLU A 117 -6.55 -1.70 21.06
CA GLU A 117 -6.68 -0.89 19.84
C GLU A 117 -5.52 0.09 19.68
N ARG A 118 -5.14 0.81 20.74
CA ARG A 118 -4.00 1.75 20.70
C ARG A 118 -2.67 1.04 20.49
N VAL A 119 -2.43 -0.11 21.10
CA VAL A 119 -1.20 -0.92 20.88
C VAL A 119 -1.14 -1.43 19.45
N LEU A 120 -2.26 -1.92 18.91
CA LEU A 120 -2.36 -2.35 17.52
C LEU A 120 -2.07 -1.19 16.55
N ASN A 121 -2.66 -0.03 16.79
CA ASN A 121 -2.42 1.18 16.00
C ASN A 121 -0.96 1.66 16.11
N ARG A 122 -0.36 1.58 17.31
CA ARG A 122 1.06 1.90 17.57
C ARG A 122 2.02 0.96 16.82
N CYS A 123 1.65 -0.31 16.65
CA CYS A 123 2.44 -1.26 15.85
C CYS A 123 2.43 -0.93 14.35
N GLY A 124 1.41 -0.21 13.86
CA GLY A 124 1.36 0.30 12.49
C GLY A 124 1.55 -0.79 11.43
N ASP A 125 2.60 -0.65 10.61
CA ASP A 125 2.95 -1.59 9.54
C ASP A 125 3.55 -2.91 10.05
N ALA A 126 4.08 -2.92 11.28
CA ALA A 126 4.67 -4.10 11.89
C ALA A 126 3.57 -5.05 12.41
N GLY A 127 2.69 -5.51 11.51
CA GLY A 127 1.49 -6.24 11.90
C GLY A 127 1.76 -7.60 12.53
N ASN A 128 2.97 -8.18 12.40
CA ASN A 128 3.34 -9.36 13.18
C ASN A 128 3.50 -9.04 14.68
N LEU A 129 3.95 -7.83 15.03
CA LEU A 129 3.98 -7.39 16.43
C LEU A 129 2.56 -7.22 16.97
N GLY A 130 1.71 -6.53 16.20
CA GLY A 130 0.29 -6.35 16.52
C GLY A 130 -0.43 -7.69 16.67
N TYR A 131 -0.22 -8.63 15.75
CA TYR A 131 -0.82 -9.96 15.80
C TYR A 131 -0.37 -10.77 17.02
N ARG A 132 0.92 -10.72 17.37
CA ARG A 132 1.41 -11.40 18.58
C ARG A 132 0.77 -10.83 19.85
N PHE A 133 0.63 -9.51 19.93
CA PHE A 133 -0.05 -8.87 21.04
C PHE A 133 -1.54 -9.23 21.09
N PHE A 134 -2.20 -9.25 19.93
CA PHE A 134 -3.60 -9.68 19.79
C PHE A 134 -3.79 -11.12 20.30
N VAL A 135 -3.00 -12.07 19.80
CA VAL A 135 -3.07 -13.48 20.23
C VAL A 135 -2.75 -13.65 21.71
N TRP A 136 -1.76 -12.93 22.24
CA TRP A 136 -1.46 -12.96 23.67
C TRP A 136 -2.63 -12.43 24.52
N ALA A 137 -3.26 -11.33 24.09
CA ALA A 137 -4.41 -10.75 24.77
C ALA A 137 -5.62 -11.70 24.75
N ALA A 138 -5.89 -12.37 23.63
CA ALA A 138 -6.95 -13.38 23.50
C ALA A 138 -6.81 -14.54 24.50
N LYS A 139 -5.57 -14.91 24.86
CA LYS A 139 -5.27 -15.99 25.81
C LYS A 139 -5.42 -15.59 27.28
N GLN A 140 -5.56 -14.29 27.58
CA GLN A 140 -5.58 -13.85 28.97
C GLN A 140 -6.89 -14.21 29.68
N PRO A 141 -6.85 -14.67 30.93
CA PRO A 141 -8.06 -14.92 31.71
C PRO A 141 -8.91 -13.65 31.85
N ARG A 142 -10.23 -13.80 31.74
CA ARG A 142 -11.24 -12.73 31.91
C ARG A 142 -11.25 -11.64 30.83
N TYR A 143 -10.57 -11.83 29.71
CA TYR A 143 -10.61 -10.90 28.59
C TYR A 143 -11.16 -11.57 27.32
N CYS A 144 -12.02 -10.84 26.61
CA CYS A 144 -12.52 -11.19 25.27
C CYS A 144 -12.37 -9.99 24.35
N HIS A 145 -11.97 -10.21 23.10
CA HIS A 145 -11.83 -9.14 22.12
C HIS A 145 -13.17 -8.49 21.77
N SER A 146 -13.20 -7.17 21.68
CA SER A 146 -14.34 -6.42 21.16
C SER A 146 -14.30 -6.34 19.63
N ILE A 147 -15.44 -6.00 19.02
CA ILE A 147 -15.56 -5.79 17.56
C ILE A 147 -14.57 -4.74 17.04
N GLU A 148 -14.29 -3.68 17.78
CA GLU A 148 -13.35 -2.62 17.37
C GLU A 148 -11.89 -3.12 17.35
N VAL A 149 -11.52 -4.02 18.26
CA VAL A 149 -10.21 -4.67 18.26
C VAL A 149 -10.08 -5.62 17.06
N TYR A 150 -11.11 -6.42 16.77
CA TYR A 150 -11.15 -7.25 15.56
C TYR A 150 -11.07 -6.41 14.27
N LYS A 151 -11.86 -5.33 14.16
CA LYS A 151 -11.78 -4.39 13.02
C LYS A 151 -10.37 -3.81 12.87
N SER A 152 -9.72 -3.44 13.97
CA SER A 152 -8.35 -2.91 13.96
C SER A 152 -7.32 -3.96 13.51
N MET A 153 -7.44 -5.21 13.99
CA MET A 153 -6.58 -6.30 13.55
C MET A 153 -6.81 -6.64 12.07
N VAL A 154 -8.06 -6.67 11.61
CA VAL A 154 -8.42 -6.84 10.18
C VAL A 154 -7.81 -5.75 9.32
N LYS A 155 -7.86 -4.48 9.76
CA LYS A 155 -7.21 -3.35 9.06
C LYS A 155 -5.69 -3.57 8.92
N ILE A 156 -5.01 -4.04 9.98
CA ILE A 156 -3.57 -4.31 9.98
C ILE A 156 -3.22 -5.49 9.05
N LEU A 157 -3.90 -6.63 9.18
CA LEU A 157 -3.67 -7.81 8.33
C LEU A 157 -3.94 -7.51 6.85
N SER A 158 -4.98 -6.72 6.56
CA SER A 158 -5.31 -6.27 5.21
C SER A 158 -4.19 -5.39 4.64
N LYS A 159 -3.63 -4.47 5.45
CA LYS A 159 -2.48 -3.64 5.05
C LYS A 159 -1.24 -4.48 4.74
N MET A 160 -1.00 -5.53 5.53
CA MET A 160 0.07 -6.51 5.27
C MET A 160 -0.20 -7.46 4.10
N ARG A 161 -1.37 -7.38 3.45
CA ARG A 161 -1.80 -8.31 2.38
C ARG A 161 -1.90 -9.78 2.83
N GLN A 162 -2.07 -10.01 4.13
CA GLN A 162 -2.19 -11.34 4.75
C GLN A 162 -3.66 -11.79 4.77
N PHE A 163 -4.26 -11.94 3.60
CA PHE A 163 -5.72 -12.18 3.48
C PHE A 163 -6.18 -13.56 3.95
N GLY A 164 -5.30 -14.57 3.87
CA GLY A 164 -5.58 -15.87 4.49
C GLY A 164 -5.74 -15.73 6.01
N ALA A 165 -4.90 -14.90 6.64
CA ALA A 165 -5.03 -14.58 8.06
C ALA A 165 -6.27 -13.75 8.39
N VAL A 166 -6.71 -12.85 7.48
CA VAL A 166 -7.97 -12.10 7.64
C VAL A 166 -9.17 -13.06 7.72
N TRP A 167 -9.28 -14.01 6.79
CA TRP A 167 -10.36 -15.00 6.82
C TRP A 167 -10.24 -15.97 8.00
N GLY A 168 -9.02 -16.37 8.36
CA GLY A 168 -8.76 -17.15 9.57
C GLY A 168 -9.27 -16.45 10.83
N LEU A 169 -9.00 -15.14 10.95
CA LEU A 169 -9.46 -14.32 12.08
C LEU A 169 -11.00 -14.18 12.11
N ILE A 170 -11.64 -14.03 10.95
CA ILE A 170 -13.11 -13.96 10.87
C ILE A 170 -13.73 -15.31 11.27
N GLU A 171 -13.14 -16.42 10.88
CA GLU A 171 -13.61 -17.76 11.25
C GLU A 171 -13.37 -18.06 12.73
N GLU A 172 -12.28 -17.57 13.33
CA GLU A 172 -12.07 -17.58 14.79
C GLU A 172 -13.15 -16.75 15.50
N MET A 173 -13.40 -15.51 15.05
CA MET A 173 -14.46 -14.66 15.58
C MET A 173 -15.84 -15.32 15.46
N ARG A 174 -16.11 -16.04 14.37
CA ARG A 174 -17.35 -16.81 14.17
C ARG A 174 -17.53 -17.90 15.22
N LYS A 175 -16.45 -18.61 15.58
CA LYS A 175 -16.48 -19.69 16.57
C LYS A 175 -16.60 -19.16 17.99
N GLU A 176 -15.89 -18.09 18.31
CA GLU A 176 -15.84 -17.54 19.67
C GLU A 176 -17.05 -16.66 19.98
N ASN A 177 -17.43 -15.77 19.05
CA ASN A 177 -18.45 -14.75 19.26
C ASN A 177 -19.20 -14.41 17.95
N PRO A 178 -20.06 -15.31 17.44
CA PRO A 178 -20.77 -15.10 16.18
C PRO A 178 -21.62 -13.83 16.15
N GLN A 179 -22.09 -13.35 17.30
CA GLN A 179 -22.87 -12.12 17.44
C GLN A 179 -22.09 -10.83 17.14
N LEU A 180 -20.74 -10.87 17.08
CA LEU A 180 -19.91 -9.71 16.75
C LEU A 180 -19.77 -9.50 15.23
N ILE A 181 -20.23 -10.45 14.42
CA ILE A 181 -20.16 -10.34 12.96
C ILE A 181 -21.31 -9.48 12.48
N GLU A 182 -21.01 -8.24 12.09
CA GLU A 182 -21.97 -7.29 11.53
C GLU A 182 -21.68 -6.98 10.05
N PRO A 183 -22.68 -6.52 9.27
CA PRO A 183 -22.48 -6.08 7.88
C PRO A 183 -21.34 -5.07 7.71
N GLU A 184 -21.12 -4.18 8.69
CA GLU A 184 -20.07 -3.15 8.67
C GLU A 184 -18.66 -3.75 8.59
N LEU A 185 -18.43 -4.95 9.14
CA LEU A 185 -17.15 -5.65 9.01
C LEU A 185 -16.83 -5.94 7.53
N PHE A 186 -17.84 -6.37 6.77
CA PHE A 186 -17.69 -6.69 5.35
C PHE A 186 -17.47 -5.43 4.51
N VAL A 187 -18.06 -4.30 4.90
CA VAL A 187 -17.77 -2.98 4.30
C VAL A 187 -16.31 -2.61 4.48
N VAL A 188 -15.77 -2.75 5.70
CA VAL A 188 -14.34 -2.53 5.98
C VAL A 188 -13.48 -3.45 5.13
N LEU A 189 -13.83 -4.74 5.01
CA LEU A 189 -13.09 -5.68 4.16
C LEU A 189 -13.09 -5.25 2.70
N VAL A 190 -14.28 -5.02 2.12
CA VAL A 190 -14.48 -4.58 0.74
C VAL A 190 -13.64 -3.34 0.42
N GLN A 191 -13.74 -2.30 1.25
CA GLN A 191 -12.99 -1.06 1.07
C GLN A 191 -11.47 -1.30 1.15
N ARG A 192 -11.03 -2.18 2.05
CA ARG A 192 -9.60 -2.51 2.20
C ARG A 192 -9.06 -3.35 1.05
N PHE A 193 -9.78 -4.36 0.60
CA PHE A 193 -9.40 -5.14 -0.58
C PHE A 193 -9.36 -4.28 -1.85
N ALA A 194 -10.32 -3.36 -2.01
CA ALA A 194 -10.31 -2.36 -3.07
C ALA A 194 -9.08 -1.43 -2.96
N SER A 195 -8.74 -0.97 -1.74
CA SER A 195 -7.54 -0.14 -1.51
C SER A 195 -6.22 -0.85 -1.80
N ALA A 196 -6.21 -2.17 -1.72
CA ALA A 196 -5.07 -3.02 -2.04
C ALA A 196 -5.01 -3.44 -3.52
N ASP A 197 -5.89 -2.91 -4.37
CA ASP A 197 -6.06 -3.27 -5.79
C ASP A 197 -6.38 -4.76 -6.02
N MET A 198 -7.08 -5.38 -5.05
CA MET A 198 -7.46 -6.79 -5.10
C MET A 198 -8.95 -6.96 -5.37
N VAL A 199 -9.39 -6.51 -6.55
CA VAL A 199 -10.80 -6.49 -6.95
C VAL A 199 -11.48 -7.86 -6.80
N LYS A 200 -10.82 -8.94 -7.22
CA LYS A 200 -11.36 -10.30 -7.11
C LYS A 200 -11.70 -10.67 -5.67
N LYS A 201 -10.79 -10.39 -4.73
CA LYS A 201 -11.02 -10.66 -3.31
C LYS A 201 -12.09 -9.74 -2.72
N ALA A 202 -12.18 -8.50 -3.18
CA ALA A 202 -13.24 -7.59 -2.77
C ALA A 202 -14.63 -8.09 -3.19
N ILE A 203 -14.74 -8.70 -4.38
CA ILE A 203 -15.96 -9.34 -4.87
C ILE A 203 -16.23 -10.64 -4.10
N GLU A 204 -15.20 -11.47 -3.85
CA GLU A 204 -15.33 -12.68 -3.04
C GLU A 204 -15.90 -12.37 -1.65
N VAL A 205 -15.60 -11.22 -1.04
CA VAL A 205 -16.24 -10.82 0.23
C VAL A 205 -17.76 -10.78 0.11
N LEU A 206 -18.31 -10.25 -1.00
CA LEU A 206 -19.75 -10.22 -1.24
C LEU A 206 -20.33 -11.64 -1.42
N ASP A 207 -19.59 -12.53 -2.07
CA ASP A 207 -20.00 -13.93 -2.27
C ASP A 207 -19.92 -14.75 -0.98
N GLU A 208 -19.03 -14.38 -0.05
CA GLU A 208 -18.87 -15.03 1.26
C GLU A 208 -19.88 -14.51 2.29
N MET A 209 -20.38 -13.27 2.18
CA MET A 209 -21.36 -12.68 3.10
C MET A 209 -22.59 -13.57 3.38
N PRO A 210 -23.22 -14.23 2.39
CA PRO A 210 -24.35 -15.14 2.62
C PRO A 210 -24.04 -16.31 3.56
N LYS A 211 -22.78 -16.79 3.60
CA LYS A 211 -22.37 -17.86 4.52
C LYS A 211 -22.39 -17.43 5.99
N PHE A 212 -22.41 -16.13 6.24
CA PHE A 212 -22.58 -15.51 7.56
C PHE A 212 -24.02 -15.07 7.83
N GLY A 213 -24.96 -15.36 6.93
CA GLY A 213 -26.37 -15.01 7.07
C GLY A 213 -26.71 -13.57 6.65
N PHE A 214 -25.80 -12.88 5.96
CA PHE A 214 -26.01 -11.53 5.45
C PHE A 214 -26.07 -11.54 3.93
N GLU A 215 -27.15 -11.05 3.34
CA GLU A 215 -27.19 -10.79 1.90
C GLU A 215 -26.56 -9.41 1.62
N PRO A 216 -25.67 -9.28 0.63
CA PRO A 216 -25.15 -7.98 0.22
C PRO A 216 -26.27 -7.06 -0.29
N ASP A 217 -26.46 -5.94 0.39
CA ASP A 217 -27.46 -4.93 0.04
C ASP A 217 -26.88 -3.84 -0.89
N GLU A 218 -27.75 -2.93 -1.34
CA GLU A 218 -27.38 -1.79 -2.19
C GLU A 218 -26.24 -0.95 -1.59
N TYR A 219 -26.22 -0.77 -0.26
CA TYR A 219 -25.20 0.02 0.42
C TYR A 219 -23.81 -0.61 0.31
N VAL A 220 -23.69 -1.91 0.58
CA VAL A 220 -22.40 -2.62 0.48
C VAL A 220 -21.88 -2.60 -0.96
N PHE A 221 -22.75 -2.81 -1.95
CA PHE A 221 -22.40 -2.66 -3.36
C PHE A 221 -21.95 -1.23 -3.70
N GLY A 222 -22.66 -0.21 -3.22
CA GLY A 222 -22.30 1.19 -3.41
C GLY A 222 -20.97 1.56 -2.74
N CYS A 223 -20.67 1.01 -1.58
CA CYS A 223 -19.37 1.14 -0.91
C CYS A 223 -18.24 0.48 -1.71
N LEU A 224 -18.48 -0.69 -2.30
CA LEU A 224 -17.51 -1.33 -3.20
C LEU A 224 -17.28 -0.48 -4.45
N LEU A 225 -18.35 0.01 -5.09
CA LEU A 225 -18.27 0.86 -6.28
C LEU A 225 -17.42 2.11 -6.01
N ASP A 226 -17.74 2.83 -4.93
CA ASP A 226 -17.02 4.04 -4.53
C ASP A 226 -15.55 3.74 -4.20
N ALA A 227 -15.27 2.65 -3.48
CA ALA A 227 -13.90 2.24 -3.17
C ALA A 227 -13.10 1.89 -4.44
N LEU A 228 -13.68 1.13 -5.38
CA LEU A 228 -13.02 0.79 -6.65
C LEU A 228 -12.70 2.04 -7.47
N CYS A 229 -13.63 3.00 -7.55
CA CYS A 229 -13.39 4.28 -8.22
C CYS A 229 -12.28 5.10 -7.52
N LYS A 230 -12.34 5.19 -6.18
CA LYS A 230 -11.33 5.87 -5.36
C LYS A 230 -9.96 5.20 -5.37
N HIS A 231 -9.84 3.95 -5.81
CA HIS A 231 -8.55 3.26 -5.89
C HIS A 231 -8.06 3.00 -7.32
N GLY A 232 -8.78 3.51 -8.33
CA GLY A 232 -8.36 3.50 -9.74
C GLY A 232 -8.76 2.25 -10.53
N SER A 233 -9.40 1.28 -9.88
CA SER A 233 -9.98 0.07 -10.50
C SER A 233 -11.34 0.36 -11.17
N VAL A 234 -11.40 1.45 -11.95
CA VAL A 234 -12.64 2.04 -12.48
C VAL A 234 -13.32 1.15 -13.53
N LYS A 235 -12.55 0.36 -14.28
CA LYS A 235 -13.11 -0.60 -15.25
C LYS A 235 -13.96 -1.65 -14.58
N ASP A 236 -13.52 -2.16 -13.44
CA ASP A 236 -14.29 -3.15 -12.69
C ASP A 236 -15.41 -2.49 -11.89
N ALA A 237 -15.23 -1.24 -11.45
CA ALA A 237 -16.32 -0.41 -10.94
C ALA A 237 -17.44 -0.23 -11.97
N ALA A 238 -17.12 0.02 -13.24
CA ALA A 238 -18.10 0.17 -14.30
C ALA A 238 -18.89 -1.14 -14.56
N LYS A 239 -18.21 -2.30 -14.52
CA LYS A 239 -18.91 -3.60 -14.61
C LYS A 239 -19.84 -3.83 -13.42
N LEU A 240 -19.36 -3.52 -12.21
CA LEU A 240 -20.15 -3.61 -10.99
C LEU A 240 -21.38 -2.70 -11.07
N PHE A 241 -21.24 -1.51 -11.64
CA PHE A 241 -22.34 -0.59 -11.85
C PHE A 241 -23.41 -1.18 -12.77
N GLU A 242 -23.04 -1.80 -13.89
CA GLU A 242 -24.03 -2.46 -14.76
C GLU A 242 -24.75 -3.60 -14.03
N ASP A 243 -24.05 -4.39 -13.21
CA ASP A 243 -24.67 -5.41 -12.36
C ASP A 243 -25.62 -4.80 -11.31
N MET A 244 -25.25 -3.66 -10.71
CA MET A 244 -26.07 -2.93 -9.75
C MET A 244 -27.33 -2.34 -10.39
N ARG A 245 -27.24 -1.76 -11.59
CA ARG A 245 -28.39 -1.20 -12.32
C ARG A 245 -29.47 -2.24 -12.61
N MET A 246 -29.08 -3.50 -12.78
CA MET A 246 -30.00 -4.61 -12.96
C MET A 246 -30.68 -5.07 -11.66
N ARG A 247 -30.11 -4.71 -10.49
CA ARG A 247 -30.55 -5.18 -9.17
C ARG A 247 -31.23 -4.10 -8.33
N PHE A 248 -30.83 -2.84 -8.50
CA PHE A 248 -31.22 -1.71 -7.67
C PHE A 248 -31.56 -0.48 -8.52
N PRO A 249 -32.41 0.43 -8.03
CA PRO A 249 -32.64 1.72 -8.66
C PRO A 249 -31.33 2.52 -8.82
N VAL A 250 -31.22 3.24 -9.93
CA VAL A 250 -30.02 4.04 -10.20
C VAL A 250 -29.99 5.26 -9.29
N ASN A 251 -28.87 5.45 -8.57
CA ASN A 251 -28.64 6.58 -7.68
C ASN A 251 -27.60 7.54 -8.30
N LEU A 252 -27.82 8.85 -8.18
CA LEU A 252 -26.90 9.92 -8.59
C LEU A 252 -25.46 9.66 -8.09
N ARG A 253 -25.32 9.18 -6.85
CA ARG A 253 -24.02 8.87 -6.23
C ARG A 253 -23.16 7.92 -7.08
N TYR A 254 -23.77 6.97 -7.79
CA TYR A 254 -23.05 6.02 -8.63
C TYR A 254 -22.39 6.70 -9.83
N PHE A 255 -23.12 7.63 -10.46
CA PHE A 255 -22.60 8.43 -11.57
C PHE A 255 -21.46 9.34 -11.09
N THR A 256 -21.63 10.03 -9.96
CA THR A 256 -20.57 10.90 -9.42
C THR A 256 -19.31 10.10 -9.06
N SER A 257 -19.44 8.92 -8.43
CA SER A 257 -18.28 8.05 -8.13
C SER A 257 -17.60 7.54 -9.41
N LEU A 258 -18.36 7.13 -10.43
CA LEU A 258 -17.81 6.71 -11.72
C LEU A 258 -17.13 7.84 -12.48
N LEU A 259 -17.76 9.02 -12.54
CA LEU A 259 -17.21 10.22 -13.15
C LEU A 259 -15.89 10.60 -12.48
N TYR A 260 -15.88 10.68 -11.15
CA TYR A 260 -14.68 10.91 -10.36
C TYR A 260 -13.59 9.88 -10.68
N GLY A 261 -13.93 8.58 -10.70
CA GLY A 261 -13.01 7.50 -11.02
C GLY A 261 -12.36 7.67 -12.41
N TRP A 262 -13.17 7.86 -13.45
CA TRP A 262 -12.67 8.00 -14.82
C TRP A 262 -11.83 9.27 -15.02
N CYS A 263 -12.25 10.40 -14.44
CA CYS A 263 -11.48 11.64 -14.43
C CYS A 263 -10.13 11.45 -13.75
N ARG A 264 -10.09 10.77 -12.59
CA ARG A 264 -8.85 10.51 -11.86
C ARG A 264 -7.85 9.65 -12.65
N VAL A 265 -8.34 8.66 -13.40
CA VAL A 265 -7.48 7.83 -14.28
C VAL A 265 -7.10 8.56 -15.59
N GLY A 266 -7.70 9.73 -15.87
CA GLY A 266 -7.45 10.54 -17.07
C GLY A 266 -8.20 10.06 -18.32
N LYS A 267 -9.21 9.20 -18.15
CA LYS A 267 -10.00 8.60 -19.23
C LYS A 267 -11.23 9.44 -19.53
N MET A 268 -10.97 10.58 -20.20
CA MET A 268 -11.97 11.63 -20.39
C MET A 268 -13.12 11.27 -21.35
N MET A 269 -12.93 10.30 -22.25
CA MET A 269 -14.01 9.87 -23.15
C MET A 269 -15.06 9.07 -22.36
N GLU A 270 -14.60 8.16 -21.51
CA GLU A 270 -15.43 7.38 -20.60
C GLU A 270 -16.11 8.29 -19.56
N ALA A 271 -15.41 9.30 -19.04
CA ALA A 271 -16.00 10.31 -18.16
C ALA A 271 -17.15 11.08 -18.84
N LYS A 272 -16.98 11.50 -20.10
CA LYS A 272 -18.06 12.14 -20.89
C LYS A 272 -19.24 11.20 -21.12
N TYR A 273 -18.97 9.93 -21.38
CA TYR A 273 -20.02 8.94 -21.56
C TYR A 273 -20.87 8.78 -20.29
N VAL A 274 -20.24 8.79 -19.10
CA VAL A 274 -20.96 8.79 -17.81
C VAL A 274 -21.86 10.02 -17.66
N LEU A 275 -21.44 11.21 -18.10
CA LEU A 275 -22.30 12.40 -18.09
C LEU A 275 -23.51 12.27 -19.02
N VAL A 276 -23.34 11.66 -20.19
CA VAL A 276 -24.47 11.41 -21.10
C VAL A 276 -25.46 10.46 -20.43
N GLN A 277 -24.98 9.35 -19.87
CA GLN A 277 -25.84 8.41 -19.13
C GLN A 277 -26.53 9.05 -17.91
N MET A 278 -25.84 9.95 -17.22
CA MET A 278 -26.39 10.70 -16.09
C MET A 278 -27.56 11.61 -16.52
N ASN A 279 -27.38 12.35 -17.63
CA ASN A 279 -28.46 13.16 -18.21
C ASN A 279 -29.63 12.30 -18.72
N GLU A 280 -29.35 11.17 -19.39
CA GLU A 280 -30.37 10.22 -19.86
C GLU A 280 -31.18 9.62 -18.69
N ALA A 281 -30.56 9.46 -17.52
CA ALA A 281 -31.22 9.03 -16.29
C ALA A 281 -32.00 10.16 -15.58
N GLY A 282 -32.01 11.38 -16.12
CA GLY A 282 -32.72 12.53 -15.57
C GLY A 282 -31.97 13.31 -14.49
N PHE A 283 -30.66 13.10 -14.36
CA PHE A 283 -29.82 13.84 -13.42
C PHE A 283 -29.00 14.92 -14.16
N GLU A 284 -29.12 16.17 -13.74
CA GLU A 284 -28.31 17.27 -14.29
C GLU A 284 -26.95 17.36 -13.60
N PRO A 285 -25.83 17.45 -14.35
CA PRO A 285 -24.49 17.62 -13.78
C PRO A 285 -24.37 18.91 -12.98
N ASP A 286 -23.83 18.81 -11.77
CA ASP A 286 -23.64 19.94 -10.86
C ASP A 286 -22.19 20.47 -10.88
N ILE A 287 -21.91 21.44 -10.00
CA ILE A 287 -20.57 22.03 -9.87
C ILE A 287 -19.49 20.99 -9.50
N VAL A 288 -19.84 19.94 -8.75
CA VAL A 288 -18.91 18.86 -8.36
C VAL A 288 -18.52 18.04 -9.59
N ASP A 289 -19.47 17.76 -10.47
CA ASP A 289 -19.21 17.05 -11.73
C ASP A 289 -18.30 17.85 -12.67
N TYR A 290 -18.56 19.15 -12.84
CA TYR A 290 -17.69 20.03 -13.63
C TYR A 290 -16.30 20.17 -13.02
N THR A 291 -16.19 20.24 -11.70
CA THR A 291 -14.90 20.26 -10.99
C THR A 291 -14.13 18.95 -11.22
N ASN A 292 -14.82 17.80 -11.17
CA ASN A 292 -14.22 16.50 -11.46
C ASN A 292 -13.71 16.43 -12.91
N LEU A 293 -14.47 16.93 -13.87
CA LEU A 293 -14.05 17.03 -15.27
C LEU A 293 -12.83 17.94 -15.44
N LEU A 294 -12.82 19.11 -14.79
CA LEU A 294 -11.70 20.03 -14.82
C LEU A 294 -10.43 19.35 -14.29
N SER A 295 -10.54 18.66 -13.15
CA SER A 295 -9.47 17.84 -12.58
C SER A 295 -9.02 16.73 -13.53
N GLY A 296 -9.95 16.06 -14.20
CA GLY A 296 -9.64 15.04 -15.19
C GLY A 296 -8.85 15.57 -16.37
N TYR A 297 -9.28 16.67 -17.00
CA TYR A 297 -8.54 17.29 -18.11
C TYR A 297 -7.17 17.79 -17.69
N ALA A 298 -7.09 18.46 -16.54
CA ALA A 298 -5.85 19.01 -16.01
C ALA A 298 -4.84 17.88 -15.71
N ASN A 299 -5.27 16.81 -15.04
CA ASN A 299 -4.42 15.64 -14.77
C ASN A 299 -4.05 14.84 -16.02
N ALA A 300 -4.89 14.86 -17.07
CA ALA A 300 -4.58 14.28 -18.37
C ALA A 300 -3.64 15.15 -19.22
N GLY A 301 -3.20 16.32 -18.73
CA GLY A 301 -2.35 17.26 -19.45
C GLY A 301 -3.08 18.05 -20.55
N LYS A 302 -4.41 17.94 -20.63
CA LYS A 302 -5.26 18.60 -21.63
C LYS A 302 -5.68 19.99 -21.16
N MET A 303 -4.69 20.86 -20.95
CA MET A 303 -4.93 22.20 -20.38
C MET A 303 -5.87 23.07 -21.23
N ALA A 304 -5.83 22.96 -22.56
CA ALA A 304 -6.74 23.71 -23.44
C ALA A 304 -8.21 23.35 -23.18
N ASP A 305 -8.53 22.05 -23.13
CA ASP A 305 -9.87 21.56 -22.79
C ASP A 305 -10.29 22.00 -21.38
N ALA A 306 -9.35 22.06 -20.42
CA ALA A 306 -9.61 22.54 -19.07
C ALA A 306 -10.00 24.03 -19.04
N TYR A 307 -9.29 24.90 -19.78
CA TYR A 307 -9.65 26.32 -19.91
C TYR A 307 -10.97 26.52 -20.65
N ASP A 308 -11.25 25.71 -21.68
CA ASP A 308 -12.52 25.75 -22.38
C ASP A 308 -13.69 25.35 -21.48
N LEU A 309 -13.49 24.34 -20.62
CA LEU A 309 -14.47 23.94 -19.61
C LEU A 309 -14.71 25.06 -18.59
N LEU A 310 -13.65 25.72 -18.10
CA LEU A 310 -13.78 26.85 -17.17
C LEU A 310 -14.57 28.01 -17.78
N ARG A 311 -14.39 28.27 -19.08
CA ARG A 311 -15.19 29.25 -19.83
C ARG A 311 -16.64 28.79 -20.01
N ASP A 312 -16.89 27.51 -20.25
CA ASP A 312 -18.24 26.95 -20.35
C ASP A 312 -18.98 27.00 -19.01
N MET A 313 -18.30 26.71 -17.90
CA MET A 313 -18.84 26.86 -16.55
C MET A 313 -19.34 28.28 -16.30
N ARG A 314 -18.52 29.30 -16.59
CA ARG A 314 -18.92 30.71 -16.47
C ARG A 314 -20.12 31.06 -17.35
N ARG A 315 -20.16 30.57 -18.60
CA ARG A 315 -21.29 30.80 -19.52
C ARG A 315 -22.61 30.21 -19.01
N ARG A 316 -22.55 29.11 -18.27
CA ARG A 316 -23.70 28.46 -17.64
C ARG A 316 -24.08 29.08 -16.29
N GLY A 317 -23.37 30.11 -15.83
CA GLY A 317 -23.62 30.77 -14.55
C GLY A 317 -22.96 30.06 -13.36
N PHE A 318 -22.06 29.10 -13.59
CA PHE A 318 -21.23 28.51 -12.53
C PHE A 318 -19.92 29.30 -12.41
N GLU A 319 -19.80 30.13 -11.39
CA GLU A 319 -18.54 30.82 -11.09
C GLU A 319 -17.47 29.83 -10.60
N PRO A 320 -16.29 29.76 -11.25
CA PRO A 320 -15.20 28.92 -10.79
C PRO A 320 -14.74 29.32 -9.38
N ASN A 321 -14.81 28.38 -8.46
CA ASN A 321 -14.34 28.58 -7.08
C ASN A 321 -12.82 28.38 -6.94
N ALA A 322 -12.29 28.60 -5.73
CA ALA A 322 -10.87 28.43 -5.43
C ALA A 322 -10.32 27.06 -5.88
N ASN A 323 -11.06 25.97 -5.63
CA ASN A 323 -10.67 24.61 -6.01
C ASN A 323 -10.44 24.44 -7.52
N CYS A 324 -11.19 25.16 -8.37
CA CYS A 324 -11.00 25.13 -9.82
C CYS A 324 -9.61 25.68 -10.20
N TYR A 325 -9.20 26.82 -9.63
CA TYR A 325 -7.89 27.41 -9.87
C TYR A 325 -6.77 26.56 -9.26
N THR A 326 -6.97 26.02 -8.05
CA THR A 326 -6.01 25.13 -7.38
C THR A 326 -5.69 23.90 -8.23
N VAL A 327 -6.70 23.28 -8.85
CA VAL A 327 -6.53 22.13 -9.76
C VAL A 327 -5.65 22.49 -10.96
N LEU A 328 -5.87 23.66 -11.57
CA LEU A 328 -5.06 24.13 -12.70
C LEU A 328 -3.62 24.41 -12.28
N ILE A 329 -3.42 25.10 -11.16
CA ILE A 329 -2.10 25.37 -10.58
C ILE A 329 -1.36 24.05 -10.31
N GLN A 330 -2.00 23.09 -9.65
CA GLN A 330 -1.43 21.77 -9.38
C GLN A 330 -1.02 21.04 -10.66
N ALA A 331 -1.87 21.04 -11.69
CA ALA A 331 -1.56 20.39 -12.95
C ALA A 331 -0.38 21.04 -13.66
N LEU A 332 -0.34 22.38 -13.70
CA LEU A 332 0.78 23.15 -14.28
C LEU A 332 2.09 22.90 -13.52
N CYS A 333 2.07 22.88 -12.19
CA CYS A 333 3.23 22.55 -11.37
C CYS A 333 3.69 21.09 -11.56
N LYS A 334 2.81 20.15 -11.90
CA LYS A 334 3.17 18.75 -12.20
C LYS A 334 3.90 18.59 -13.54
N VAL A 335 3.66 19.47 -14.50
CA VAL A 335 4.31 19.46 -15.83
C VAL A 335 5.41 20.52 -15.97
N ASP A 336 5.98 20.98 -14.84
CA ASP A 336 7.07 21.95 -14.76
C ASP A 336 6.79 23.31 -15.45
N ARG A 337 5.51 23.69 -15.63
CA ARG A 337 5.10 24.99 -16.21
C ARG A 337 4.83 26.03 -15.11
N MET A 338 5.84 26.28 -14.28
CA MET A 338 5.68 27.10 -13.07
C MET A 338 5.30 28.56 -13.35
N GLU A 339 5.76 29.14 -14.45
CA GLU A 339 5.40 30.52 -14.81
C GLU A 339 3.92 30.68 -15.12
N GLU A 340 3.31 29.69 -15.78
CA GLU A 340 1.87 29.68 -16.05
C GLU A 340 1.07 29.39 -14.79
N ALA A 341 1.57 28.52 -13.90
CA ALA A 341 0.95 28.30 -12.60
C ALA A 341 0.84 29.62 -11.81
N MET A 342 1.89 30.45 -11.83
CA MET A 342 1.85 31.78 -11.21
C MET A 342 0.88 32.75 -11.90
N LYS A 343 0.71 32.66 -13.22
CA LYS A 343 -0.32 33.47 -13.93
C LYS A 343 -1.73 33.09 -13.49
N VAL A 344 -2.01 31.80 -13.35
CA VAL A 344 -3.31 31.30 -12.84
C VAL A 344 -3.51 31.72 -11.38
N PHE A 345 -2.47 31.70 -10.56
CA PHE A 345 -2.53 32.19 -9.19
C PHE A 345 -2.86 33.69 -9.11
N VAL A 346 -2.22 34.53 -9.94
CA VAL A 346 -2.56 35.96 -10.02
C VAL A 346 -3.97 36.18 -10.57
N GLU A 347 -4.43 35.36 -11.52
CA GLU A 347 -5.82 35.40 -12.00
C GLU A 347 -6.81 35.06 -10.88
N MET A 348 -6.52 34.03 -10.09
CA MET A 348 -7.31 33.64 -8.92
C MET A 348 -7.46 34.80 -7.92
N GLU A 349 -6.36 35.49 -7.59
CA GLU A 349 -6.41 36.67 -6.70
C GLU A 349 -7.20 37.84 -7.33
N ARG A 350 -7.13 38.03 -8.64
CA ARG A 350 -7.92 39.07 -9.35
C ARG A 350 -9.41 38.82 -9.33
N TYR A 351 -9.84 37.56 -9.29
CA TYR A 351 -11.24 37.17 -9.13
C TYR A 351 -11.65 37.04 -7.66
N GLU A 352 -10.86 37.57 -6.73
CA GLU A 352 -11.12 37.54 -5.28
C GLU A 352 -11.34 36.10 -4.74
N CYS A 353 -10.82 35.10 -5.44
CA CYS A 353 -10.84 33.71 -4.98
C CYS A 353 -9.70 33.52 -3.99
N GLU A 354 -10.01 33.37 -2.70
CA GLU A 354 -9.00 33.19 -1.66
C GLU A 354 -8.22 31.90 -1.86
N ALA A 355 -6.89 32.02 -1.91
CA ALA A 355 -5.99 30.88 -1.97
C ALA A 355 -5.95 30.17 -0.62
N ASP A 356 -6.18 28.87 -0.63
CA ASP A 356 -6.16 28.03 0.56
C ASP A 356 -4.79 27.34 0.76
N VAL A 357 -4.69 26.54 1.83
CA VAL A 357 -3.50 25.75 2.16
C VAL A 357 -3.07 24.83 1.01
N VAL A 358 -4.03 24.25 0.27
CA VAL A 358 -3.76 23.35 -0.85
C VAL A 358 -3.10 24.08 -2.02
N THR A 359 -3.54 25.31 -2.30
CA THR A 359 -3.00 26.18 -3.35
C THR A 359 -1.56 26.57 -3.06
N TYR A 360 -1.28 27.07 -1.86
CA TYR A 360 0.09 27.41 -1.46
C TYR A 360 1.02 26.19 -1.44
N THR A 361 0.51 25.03 -0.97
CA THR A 361 1.29 23.77 -0.98
C THR A 361 1.64 23.34 -2.40
N ALA A 362 0.75 23.54 -3.37
CA ALA A 362 1.03 23.26 -4.78
C ALA A 362 2.14 24.17 -5.34
N LEU A 363 2.10 25.46 -5.02
CA LEU A 363 3.13 26.43 -5.43
C LEU A 363 4.50 26.12 -4.82
N VAL A 364 4.54 25.85 -3.51
CA VAL A 364 5.74 25.40 -2.80
C VAL A 364 6.30 24.14 -3.46
N SER A 365 5.46 23.11 -3.68
CA SER A 365 5.85 21.88 -4.37
C SER A 365 6.44 22.15 -5.76
N GLY A 366 5.81 23.05 -6.53
CA GLY A 366 6.28 23.47 -7.85
C GLY A 366 7.67 24.11 -7.83
N PHE A 367 7.89 25.10 -6.95
CA PHE A 367 9.19 25.74 -6.81
C PHE A 367 10.28 24.80 -6.28
N CYS A 368 9.95 23.90 -5.35
CA CYS A 368 10.84 22.85 -4.87
C CYS A 368 11.27 21.90 -5.99
N LYS A 369 10.34 21.45 -6.84
CA LYS A 369 10.65 20.60 -8.00
C LYS A 369 11.51 21.31 -9.03
N TRP A 370 11.26 22.60 -9.24
CA TRP A 370 12.04 23.45 -10.15
C TRP A 370 13.42 23.84 -9.59
N GLY A 371 13.73 23.47 -8.34
CA GLY A 371 15.01 23.76 -7.68
C GLY A 371 15.18 25.21 -7.20
N LYS A 372 14.11 26.02 -7.23
CA LYS A 372 14.11 27.42 -6.80
C LYS A 372 13.65 27.55 -5.34
N ILE A 373 14.47 27.03 -4.42
CA ILE A 373 14.16 26.99 -2.98
C ILE A 373 13.93 28.39 -2.39
N ASP A 374 14.66 29.42 -2.84
CA ASP A 374 14.46 30.78 -2.34
C ASP A 374 13.04 31.30 -2.63
N LYS A 375 12.52 31.01 -3.83
CA LYS A 375 11.13 31.33 -4.20
C LYS A 375 10.12 30.53 -3.38
N CYS A 376 10.46 29.30 -3.01
CA CYS A 376 9.62 28.50 -2.12
C CYS A 376 9.46 29.19 -0.75
N TYR A 377 10.55 29.69 -0.14
CA TYR A 377 10.46 30.42 1.13
C TYR A 377 9.68 31.72 1.01
N ILE A 378 9.79 32.45 -0.11
CA ILE A 378 8.96 33.64 -0.36
C ILE A 378 7.46 33.29 -0.37
N VAL A 379 7.08 32.21 -1.05
CA VAL A 379 5.69 31.74 -1.08
C VAL A 379 5.23 31.23 0.29
N LEU A 380 6.11 30.56 1.04
CA LEU A 380 5.82 30.10 2.40
C LEU A 380 5.60 31.28 3.36
N ASP A 381 6.42 32.33 3.25
CA ASP A 381 6.28 33.53 4.07
C ASP A 381 4.99 34.30 3.73
N ASP A 382 4.61 34.35 2.44
CA ASP A 382 3.33 34.92 2.02
C ASP A 382 2.14 34.12 2.57
N MET A 383 2.22 32.79 2.53
CA MET A 383 1.24 31.88 3.12
C MET A 383 1.04 32.18 4.62
N ILE A 384 2.14 32.30 5.38
CA ILE A 384 2.10 32.59 6.82
C ILE A 384 1.56 33.99 7.09
N LYS A 385 1.93 35.00 6.29
CA LYS A 385 1.42 36.38 6.42
C LYS A 385 -0.09 36.48 6.21
N LYS A 386 -0.67 35.63 5.35
CA LYS A 386 -2.13 35.53 5.17
C LYS A 386 -2.82 34.71 6.26
N GLY A 387 -2.10 34.28 7.31
CA GLY A 387 -2.65 33.49 8.41
C GLY A 387 -2.90 32.02 8.06
N LEU A 388 -2.39 31.54 6.92
CA LEU A 388 -2.52 30.14 6.51
C LEU A 388 -1.36 29.34 7.09
N MET A 389 -1.67 28.31 7.88
CA MET A 389 -0.65 27.44 8.47
C MET A 389 -0.12 26.43 7.45
N PRO A 390 1.20 26.35 7.24
CA PRO A 390 1.81 25.33 6.39
C PRO A 390 1.40 23.91 6.82
N SER A 391 1.06 23.07 5.85
CA SER A 391 0.70 21.67 6.10
C SER A 391 1.92 20.77 6.24
N GLU A 392 1.73 19.56 6.76
CA GLU A 392 2.71 18.44 6.71
C GLU A 392 3.39 18.32 5.35
N LEU A 393 2.56 18.32 4.31
CA LEU A 393 2.97 18.14 2.93
C LEU A 393 3.81 19.32 2.44
N THR A 394 3.54 20.54 2.92
CA THR A 394 4.32 21.74 2.57
C THR A 394 5.78 21.57 3.04
N TYR A 395 5.99 21.21 4.30
CA TYR A 395 7.32 20.98 4.84
C TYR A 395 8.02 19.78 4.19
N MET A 396 7.28 18.71 3.89
CA MET A 396 7.84 17.54 3.19
C MET A 396 8.47 17.92 1.83
N HIS A 397 7.82 18.81 1.06
CA HIS A 397 8.38 19.27 -0.22
C HIS A 397 9.68 20.06 -0.05
N ILE A 398 9.77 20.88 1.00
CA ILE A 398 10.97 21.66 1.33
C ILE A 398 12.10 20.72 1.78
N MET A 399 11.80 19.75 2.65
CA MET A 399 12.74 18.71 3.09
C MET A 399 13.34 17.94 1.91
N VAL A 400 12.50 17.48 0.97
CA VAL A 400 12.96 16.75 -0.22
C VAL A 400 13.80 17.66 -1.15
N ALA A 401 13.51 18.96 -1.20
CA ALA A 401 14.32 19.89 -1.97
C ALA A 401 15.72 20.08 -1.34
N HIS A 402 15.80 20.14 -0.01
CA HIS A 402 17.07 20.18 0.73
C HIS A 402 17.85 18.86 0.65
N GLU A 403 17.16 17.70 0.68
CA GLU A 403 17.78 16.39 0.46
C GLU A 403 18.51 16.32 -0.88
N LYS A 404 17.91 16.89 -1.93
CA LYS A 404 18.54 16.97 -3.27
C LYS A 404 19.74 17.90 -3.31
N LYS A 405 19.76 18.95 -2.48
CA LYS A 405 20.89 19.86 -2.32
C LYS A 405 21.96 19.36 -1.34
N GLU A 406 21.70 18.23 -0.66
CA GLU A 406 22.57 17.68 0.39
C GLU A 406 22.75 18.62 1.60
N SER A 407 21.79 19.52 1.81
CA SER A 407 21.73 20.50 2.91
C SER A 407 21.20 19.84 4.20
N PHE A 408 22.10 19.23 4.98
CA PHE A 408 21.73 18.46 6.18
C PHE A 408 21.34 19.32 7.38
N GLU A 409 22.07 20.41 7.63
CA GLU A 409 21.82 21.31 8.75
C GLU A 409 20.46 22.00 8.59
N GLU A 410 20.12 22.45 7.38
CA GLU A 410 18.83 23.09 7.07
C GLU A 410 17.65 22.12 7.23
N CYS A 411 17.86 20.82 6.98
CA CYS A 411 16.85 19.80 7.29
C CYS A 411 16.61 19.71 8.80
N LEU A 412 17.66 19.71 9.62
CA LEU A 412 17.53 19.65 11.09
C LEU A 412 16.90 20.92 11.67
N GLU A 413 17.28 22.10 11.17
CA GLU A 413 16.65 23.37 11.54
C GLU A 413 15.17 23.39 11.18
N LEU A 414 14.80 22.84 10.03
CA LEU A 414 13.41 22.77 9.61
C LEU A 414 12.61 21.81 10.51
N MET A 415 13.20 20.66 10.92
CA MET A 415 12.56 19.77 11.90
C MET A 415 12.33 20.48 13.24
N GLU A 416 13.27 21.32 13.69
CA GLU A 416 13.12 22.07 14.92
C GLU A 416 12.03 23.16 14.81
N LYS A 417 12.00 23.90 13.70
CA LYS A 417 10.93 24.86 13.42
C LYS A 417 9.55 24.21 13.40
N MET A 418 9.46 23.00 12.83
CA MET A 418 8.23 22.22 12.82
C MET A 418 7.77 21.89 14.26
N ARG A 419 8.69 21.45 15.12
CA ARG A 419 8.39 21.18 16.54
C ARG A 419 7.91 22.41 17.30
N GLN A 420 8.49 23.58 17.02
CA GLN A 420 8.08 24.85 17.65
C GLN A 420 6.64 25.26 17.30
N ILE A 421 6.14 24.87 16.13
CA ILE A 421 4.76 25.13 15.69
C ILE A 421 3.82 23.98 16.13
N GLU A 422 4.24 23.17 17.11
CA GLU A 422 3.55 21.95 17.59
C GLU A 422 3.31 20.90 16.48
N TYR A 423 3.99 21.04 15.35
CA TYR A 423 3.96 20.10 14.26
C TYR A 423 5.02 19.00 14.49
N HIS A 424 4.54 17.79 14.80
CA HIS A 424 5.43 16.66 15.07
C HIS A 424 5.88 16.03 13.74
N PRO A 425 7.21 15.93 13.47
CA PRO A 425 7.72 15.26 12.29
C PRO A 425 7.19 13.83 12.15
N ASP A 426 6.78 13.45 10.94
CA ASP A 426 6.24 12.14 10.64
C ASP A 426 7.32 11.18 10.12
N ILE A 427 6.94 9.94 9.83
CA ILE A 427 7.85 8.91 9.29
C ILE A 427 8.45 9.36 7.95
N GLY A 428 7.69 10.08 7.12
CA GLY A 428 8.17 10.61 5.84
C GLY A 428 9.34 11.56 6.00
N ILE A 429 9.26 12.49 6.95
CA ILE A 429 10.32 13.46 7.25
C ILE A 429 11.56 12.77 7.84
N TYR A 430 11.39 11.91 8.84
CA TYR A 430 12.50 11.13 9.40
C TYR A 430 13.22 10.32 8.33
N ASN A 431 12.47 9.69 7.41
CA ASN A 431 13.05 8.93 6.29
C ASN A 431 13.94 9.79 5.38
N VAL A 432 13.55 11.04 5.12
CA VAL A 432 14.35 11.98 4.31
C VAL A 432 15.67 12.30 5.03
N VAL A 433 15.61 12.67 6.30
CA VAL A 433 16.78 13.11 7.07
C VAL A 433 17.73 11.93 7.38
N ILE A 434 17.20 10.75 7.72
CA ILE A 434 18.00 9.52 7.91
C ILE A 434 18.70 9.12 6.60
N ARG A 435 18.00 9.20 5.46
CA ARG A 435 18.60 8.90 4.15
C ARG A 435 19.75 9.85 3.84
N LEU A 436 19.55 11.15 4.10
CA LEU A 436 20.58 12.16 3.91
C LEU A 436 21.78 11.94 4.83
N ALA A 437 21.56 11.69 6.12
CA ALA A 437 22.64 11.37 7.08
C ALA A 437 23.45 10.15 6.64
N CYS A 438 22.77 9.05 6.26
CA CYS A 438 23.41 7.86 5.72
C CYS A 438 24.21 8.13 4.43
N LYS A 439 23.70 9.01 3.56
CA LYS A 439 24.38 9.38 2.31
C LYS A 439 25.64 10.21 2.57
N LEU A 440 25.62 11.08 3.57
CA LEU A 440 26.77 11.90 3.99
C LEU A 440 27.77 11.14 4.86
N GLY A 441 27.44 9.93 5.32
CA GLY A 441 28.31 9.13 6.20
C GLY A 441 28.14 9.41 7.68
N GLU A 442 27.17 10.25 8.06
CA GLU A 442 26.82 10.59 9.44
C GLU A 442 26.00 9.47 10.10
N VAL A 443 26.60 8.29 10.25
CA VAL A 443 25.92 7.07 10.74
C VAL A 443 25.40 7.27 12.17
N LYS A 444 26.16 7.93 13.05
CA LYS A 444 25.73 8.20 14.43
C LYS A 444 24.45 9.02 14.47
N GLU A 445 24.34 9.98 13.56
CA GLU A 445 23.20 10.86 13.45
C GLU A 445 21.99 10.13 12.86
N ALA A 446 22.20 9.27 11.86
CA ALA A 446 21.16 8.39 11.35
C ALA A 446 20.57 7.49 12.46
N VAL A 447 21.42 6.92 13.33
CA VAL A 447 20.99 6.12 14.49
C VAL A 447 20.28 6.96 15.54
N ARG A 448 20.76 8.19 15.81
CA ARG A 448 20.10 9.14 16.72
C ARG A 448 18.67 9.44 16.26
N LEU A 449 18.51 9.80 14.98
CA LEU A 449 17.22 10.12 14.37
C LEU A 449 16.26 8.92 14.33
N TRP A 450 16.80 7.70 14.11
CA TRP A 450 16.01 6.48 14.22
C TRP A 450 15.43 6.29 15.62
N ASN A 451 16.26 6.47 16.65
CA ASN A 451 15.83 6.34 18.05
C ASN A 451 14.82 7.43 18.42
N GLU A 452 15.06 8.68 18.02
CA GLU A 452 14.14 9.80 18.23
C GLU A 452 12.78 9.53 17.57
N MET A 453 12.76 9.03 16.33
CA MET A 453 11.53 8.65 15.63
C MET A 453 10.73 7.61 16.44
N GLU A 454 11.38 6.56 16.96
CA GLU A 454 10.70 5.54 17.75
C GLU A 454 10.22 6.05 19.11
N GLU A 455 10.99 6.92 19.78
CA GLU A 455 10.62 7.57 21.04
C GLU A 455 9.39 8.48 20.88
N ASN A 456 9.25 9.11 19.71
CA ASN A 456 8.08 9.93 19.35
C ASN A 456 6.83 9.12 18.98
N GLY A 457 6.79 7.82 19.29
CA GLY A 457 5.60 6.99 19.08
C GLY A 457 5.42 6.51 17.64
N LEU A 458 6.39 6.75 16.75
CA LEU A 458 6.32 6.31 15.35
C LEU A 458 6.90 4.90 15.22
N SER A 459 6.30 4.05 14.38
CA SER A 459 6.83 2.71 14.09
C SER A 459 7.48 2.71 12.71
N PRO A 460 8.78 2.36 12.60
CA PRO A 460 9.46 2.29 11.33
C PRO A 460 8.74 1.36 10.34
N GLY A 461 8.44 1.89 9.15
CA GLY A 461 7.83 1.15 8.05
C GLY A 461 8.86 0.46 7.16
N VAL A 462 8.37 -0.20 6.10
CA VAL A 462 9.22 -0.90 5.11
C VAL A 462 10.30 0.02 4.53
N ASP A 463 9.91 1.22 4.08
CA ASP A 463 10.84 2.17 3.46
C ASP A 463 11.90 2.67 4.44
N THR A 464 11.54 2.86 5.71
CA THR A 464 12.45 3.31 6.77
C THR A 464 13.55 2.28 7.02
N PHE A 465 13.20 1.00 7.16
CA PHE A 465 14.17 -0.08 7.28
C PHE A 465 15.08 -0.16 6.04
N VAL A 466 14.51 -0.07 4.84
CA VAL A 466 15.27 -0.13 3.59
C VAL A 466 16.29 1.01 3.49
N ILE A 467 15.90 2.22 3.88
CA ILE A 467 16.80 3.38 3.92
C ILE A 467 17.95 3.13 4.91
N MET A 468 17.64 2.70 6.13
CA MET A 468 18.64 2.45 7.17
C MET A 468 19.60 1.32 6.79
N ILE A 469 19.08 0.17 6.34
CA ILE A 469 19.89 -0.99 5.96
C ILE A 469 20.80 -0.68 4.78
N ASN A 470 20.28 -0.04 3.72
CA ASN A 470 21.08 0.33 2.56
C ASN A 470 22.13 1.39 2.92
N GLY A 471 21.76 2.36 3.75
CA GLY A 471 22.64 3.39 4.28
C GLY A 471 23.81 2.80 5.06
N LEU A 472 23.52 2.04 6.12
CA LEU A 472 24.52 1.36 6.96
C LEU A 472 25.40 0.39 6.15
N ALA A 473 24.80 -0.38 5.24
CA ALA A 473 25.56 -1.30 4.39
C ALA A 473 26.52 -0.54 3.45
N SER A 474 26.12 0.63 2.93
CA SER A 474 26.98 1.46 2.10
C SER A 474 28.15 2.08 2.87
N GLN A 475 27.98 2.33 4.17
CA GLN A 475 29.00 2.86 5.09
C GLN A 475 29.86 1.77 5.75
N GLY A 476 29.61 0.48 5.47
CA GLY A 476 30.38 -0.63 6.04
C GLY A 476 29.96 -1.07 7.45
N CYS A 477 28.91 -0.47 8.04
CA CYS A 477 28.34 -0.86 9.33
C CYS A 477 27.47 -2.13 9.21
N LEU A 478 28.09 -3.25 8.81
CA LEU A 478 27.40 -4.47 8.43
C LEU A 478 26.66 -5.19 9.56
N LEU A 479 27.15 -5.06 10.80
CA LEU A 479 26.51 -5.68 11.97
C LEU A 479 25.14 -5.03 12.20
N GLU A 480 25.12 -3.71 12.34
CA GLU A 480 23.90 -2.92 12.53
C GLU A 480 22.95 -3.08 11.34
N ALA A 481 23.47 -3.08 10.10
CA ALA A 481 22.65 -3.32 8.91
C ALA A 481 21.97 -4.71 8.93
N SER A 482 22.68 -5.73 9.41
CA SER A 482 22.14 -7.10 9.52
C SER A 482 21.10 -7.19 10.63
N ASP A 483 21.30 -6.51 11.75
CA ASP A 483 20.36 -6.51 12.87
C ASP A 483 19.06 -5.79 12.50
N HIS A 484 19.13 -4.62 11.84
CA HIS A 484 17.95 -3.94 11.29
C HIS A 484 17.21 -4.79 10.24
N PHE A 485 17.94 -5.54 9.42
CA PHE A 485 17.31 -6.45 8.45
C PHE A 485 16.55 -7.58 9.14
N LYS A 486 17.15 -8.21 10.16
CA LYS A 486 16.45 -9.25 10.94
C LYS A 486 15.22 -8.68 11.63
N GLU A 487 15.34 -7.50 12.22
CA GLU A 487 14.21 -6.80 12.83
C GLU A 487 13.08 -6.57 11.81
N MET A 488 13.39 -6.06 10.62
CA MET A 488 12.44 -5.89 9.52
C MET A 488 11.71 -7.20 9.17
N VAL A 489 12.42 -8.32 9.07
CA VAL A 489 11.85 -9.64 8.79
C VAL A 489 10.91 -10.06 9.92
N THR A 490 11.35 -9.97 11.17
CA THR A 490 10.53 -10.40 12.32
C THR A 490 9.29 -9.54 12.59
N ARG A 491 9.29 -8.28 12.14
CA ARG A 491 8.14 -7.37 12.14
C ARG A 491 7.13 -7.68 11.02
N GLY A 492 7.46 -8.57 10.08
CA GLY A 492 6.59 -8.96 8.96
C GLY A 492 6.66 -8.00 7.76
N LEU A 493 7.70 -7.17 7.70
CA LEU A 493 7.86 -6.13 6.67
C LEU A 493 8.63 -6.61 5.43
N PHE A 494 9.14 -7.84 5.46
CA PHE A 494 9.93 -8.41 4.37
C PHE A 494 9.03 -9.15 3.36
N SER A 495 9.07 -8.70 2.10
CA SER A 495 8.36 -9.31 0.98
C SER A 495 9.20 -9.26 -0.31
N VAL A 496 8.65 -9.76 -1.41
CA VAL A 496 9.33 -9.82 -2.73
C VAL A 496 9.87 -8.44 -3.18
N SER A 497 9.20 -7.34 -2.82
CA SER A 497 9.66 -5.99 -3.18
C SER A 497 11.03 -5.65 -2.57
N GLN A 498 11.42 -6.31 -1.48
CA GLN A 498 12.64 -6.01 -0.70
C GLN A 498 13.81 -6.93 -1.02
N TYR A 499 13.68 -7.75 -2.06
CA TYR A 499 14.75 -8.59 -2.57
C TYR A 499 15.95 -7.79 -3.08
N GLY A 500 15.75 -6.53 -3.48
CA GLY A 500 16.85 -5.60 -3.79
C GLY A 500 17.73 -5.32 -2.58
N THR A 501 17.12 -5.03 -1.43
CA THR A 501 17.79 -4.77 -0.15
C THR A 501 18.51 -6.01 0.35
N LEU A 502 17.85 -7.18 0.32
CA LEU A 502 18.47 -8.47 0.66
C LEU A 502 19.71 -8.73 -0.20
N LYS A 503 19.59 -8.56 -1.52
CA LYS A 503 20.69 -8.76 -2.47
C LYS A 503 21.84 -7.80 -2.18
N LEU A 504 21.57 -6.53 -1.88
CA LEU A 504 22.62 -5.57 -1.54
C LEU A 504 23.34 -6.01 -0.26
N LEU A 505 22.59 -6.24 0.82
CA LEU A 505 23.13 -6.63 2.12
C LEU A 505 24.00 -7.89 2.02
N LEU A 506 23.49 -8.98 1.45
CA LEU A 506 24.25 -10.23 1.32
C LEU A 506 25.53 -10.05 0.48
N ASN A 507 25.46 -9.29 -0.61
CA ASN A 507 26.64 -9.05 -1.44
C ASN A 507 27.69 -8.19 -0.74
N THR A 508 27.28 -7.24 0.09
CA THR A 508 28.19 -6.41 0.88
C THR A 508 28.79 -7.21 2.03
N VAL A 509 27.99 -7.98 2.78
CA VAL A 509 28.46 -8.84 3.87
C VAL A 509 29.46 -9.90 3.38
N LEU A 510 29.15 -10.56 2.26
CA LEU A 510 30.06 -11.55 1.67
C LEU A 510 31.28 -10.91 0.98
N LYS A 511 31.21 -9.65 0.53
CA LYS A 511 32.38 -8.90 0.05
C LYS A 511 33.41 -8.74 1.18
N ASP A 512 32.94 -8.52 2.40
CA ASP A 512 33.78 -8.39 3.59
C ASP A 512 34.15 -9.74 4.22
N LYS A 513 33.92 -10.85 3.49
CA LYS A 513 34.23 -12.24 3.91
C LYS A 513 33.53 -12.69 5.20
N LYS A 514 32.41 -12.06 5.58
CA LYS A 514 31.63 -12.41 6.78
C LYS A 514 30.56 -13.46 6.48
N LEU A 515 30.97 -14.69 6.16
CA LEU A 515 30.06 -15.78 5.74
C LEU A 515 29.00 -16.11 6.81
N GLU A 516 29.38 -16.24 8.08
CA GLU A 516 28.45 -16.62 9.14
C GLU A 516 27.36 -15.58 9.38
N MET A 517 27.69 -14.29 9.26
CA MET A 517 26.70 -13.21 9.30
C MET A 517 25.72 -13.29 8.13
N ALA A 518 26.20 -13.63 6.94
CA ALA A 518 25.34 -13.81 5.77
C ALA A 518 24.41 -15.03 5.93
N LYS A 519 24.91 -16.14 6.49
CA LYS A 519 24.09 -17.32 6.83
C LYS A 519 23.04 -17.00 7.89
N ASP A 520 23.38 -16.17 8.87
CA ASP A 520 22.47 -15.73 9.92
C ASP A 520 21.37 -14.79 9.39
N VAL A 521 21.69 -13.92 8.45
CA VAL A 521 20.68 -13.13 7.71
C VAL A 521 19.77 -14.06 6.89
N TRP A 522 20.33 -15.07 6.23
CA TRP A 522 19.54 -16.04 5.46
C TRP A 522 18.63 -16.89 6.37
N SER A 523 19.16 -17.39 7.49
CA SER A 523 18.42 -18.23 8.44
C SER A 523 17.20 -17.50 9.03
N CYS A 524 17.29 -16.19 9.20
CA CYS A 524 16.19 -15.35 9.64
C CYS A 524 15.01 -15.39 8.65
N ILE A 525 15.29 -15.40 7.35
CA ILE A 525 14.26 -15.44 6.29
C ILE A 525 13.67 -16.84 6.15
N THR A 526 14.48 -17.89 6.34
CA THR A 526 14.02 -19.28 6.26
C THR A 526 13.29 -19.75 7.52
N SER A 527 13.34 -18.97 8.61
CA SER A 527 12.62 -19.30 9.84
C SER A 527 11.10 -19.41 9.59
N LYS A 528 10.46 -20.42 10.20
CA LYS A 528 9.03 -20.72 9.98
C LYS A 528 8.18 -19.49 10.29
N GLY A 529 7.39 -19.05 9.32
CA GLY A 529 6.47 -17.90 9.44
C GLY A 529 7.06 -16.53 9.11
N ALA A 530 8.33 -16.43 8.71
CA ALA A 530 8.95 -15.15 8.35
C ALA A 530 8.60 -14.70 6.92
N CYS A 531 8.71 -15.58 5.92
CA CYS A 531 8.40 -15.30 4.53
C CYS A 531 8.15 -16.61 3.75
N GLU A 532 7.27 -16.58 2.75
CA GLU A 532 7.20 -17.68 1.77
C GLU A 532 8.46 -17.65 0.90
N LEU A 533 9.35 -18.61 1.11
CA LEU A 533 10.52 -18.79 0.26
C LEU A 533 10.07 -19.10 -1.17
N ASN A 534 10.73 -18.47 -2.14
CA ASN A 534 10.46 -18.71 -3.55
C ASN A 534 11.77 -18.87 -4.33
N VAL A 535 11.66 -19.23 -5.60
CA VAL A 535 12.83 -19.46 -6.45
C VAL A 535 13.74 -18.23 -6.54
N LEU A 536 13.20 -17.01 -6.45
CA LEU A 536 13.97 -15.77 -6.55
C LEU A 536 14.80 -15.50 -5.28
N SER A 537 14.26 -15.74 -4.08
CA SER A 537 15.03 -15.57 -2.84
C SER A 537 16.22 -16.52 -2.80
N TRP A 538 16.00 -17.80 -3.12
CA TRP A 538 17.06 -18.81 -3.24
C TRP A 538 18.11 -18.41 -4.29
N THR A 539 17.66 -17.93 -5.45
CA THR A 539 18.55 -17.48 -6.52
C THR A 539 19.45 -16.32 -6.06
N ILE A 540 18.92 -15.37 -5.28
CA ILE A 540 19.69 -14.25 -4.74
C ILE A 540 20.79 -14.76 -3.80
N TRP A 541 20.45 -15.68 -2.90
CA TRP A 541 21.41 -16.25 -1.95
C TRP A 541 22.51 -17.05 -2.63
N ILE A 542 22.13 -18.00 -3.48
CA ILE A 542 23.06 -18.85 -4.24
C ILE A 542 23.97 -18.00 -5.11
N HIS A 543 23.43 -16.98 -5.80
CA HIS A 543 24.25 -16.08 -6.61
C HIS A 543 25.20 -15.21 -5.77
N ALA A 544 24.79 -14.78 -4.59
CA ALA A 544 25.63 -13.98 -3.70
C ALA A 544 26.85 -14.81 -3.25
N LEU A 545 26.62 -16.02 -2.72
CA LEU A 545 27.66 -16.97 -2.32
C LEU A 545 28.61 -17.30 -3.47
N PHE A 546 28.05 -17.73 -4.60
CA PHE A 546 28.81 -18.11 -5.78
C PHE A 546 29.65 -16.94 -6.33
N SER A 547 29.12 -15.71 -6.32
CA SER A 547 29.87 -14.54 -6.82
C SER A 547 31.08 -14.15 -5.97
N LYS A 548 31.14 -14.60 -4.71
CA LYS A 548 32.20 -14.28 -3.75
C LYS A 548 33.15 -15.47 -3.50
N GLY A 549 32.97 -16.58 -4.22
CA GLY A 549 33.85 -17.76 -4.15
C GLY A 549 33.42 -18.83 -3.15
N TYR A 550 32.26 -18.69 -2.51
CA TYR A 550 31.70 -19.70 -1.59
C TYR A 550 30.90 -20.76 -2.36
N GLU A 551 31.59 -21.50 -3.21
CA GLU A 551 30.97 -22.41 -4.18
C GLU A 551 30.45 -23.70 -3.58
N LYS A 552 31.12 -24.28 -2.57
CA LYS A 552 30.66 -25.49 -1.90
C LYS A 552 29.34 -25.23 -1.19
N GLU A 553 29.26 -24.11 -0.46
CA GLU A 553 28.05 -23.66 0.21
C GLU A 553 26.95 -23.34 -0.80
N ALA A 554 27.26 -22.64 -1.89
CA ALA A 554 26.29 -22.36 -2.94
C ALA A 554 25.68 -23.63 -3.54
N CYS A 555 26.48 -24.70 -3.70
CA CYS A 555 25.99 -25.99 -4.18
C CYS A 555 25.14 -26.71 -3.14
N SER A 556 25.56 -26.72 -1.87
CA SER A 556 24.78 -27.28 -0.76
C SER A 556 23.40 -26.62 -0.65
N TYR A 557 23.33 -25.30 -0.70
CA TYR A 557 22.06 -24.57 -0.67
C TYR A 557 21.23 -24.76 -1.96
N CYS A 558 21.87 -25.01 -3.10
CA CYS A 558 21.15 -25.37 -4.33
C CYS A 558 20.51 -26.76 -4.22
N ILE A 559 21.15 -27.69 -3.52
CA ILE A 559 20.60 -29.01 -3.25
C ILE A 559 19.42 -28.90 -2.28
N GLU A 560 19.57 -28.15 -1.18
CA GLU A 560 18.48 -27.87 -0.23
C GLU A 560 17.28 -27.21 -0.93
N MET A 561 17.53 -26.25 -1.83
CA MET A 561 16.49 -25.64 -2.66
C MET A 561 15.72 -26.67 -3.48
N ILE A 562 16.42 -27.63 -4.11
CA ILE A 562 15.80 -28.67 -4.93
C ILE A 562 15.02 -29.67 -4.06
N GLU A 563 15.54 -30.01 -2.89
CA GLU A 563 14.87 -30.90 -1.93
C GLU A 563 13.59 -30.29 -1.35
N MET A 564 13.48 -28.96 -1.34
CA MET A 564 12.24 -28.23 -1.08
C MET A 564 11.34 -28.06 -2.32
N ASP A 565 11.54 -28.85 -3.37
CA ASP A 565 10.83 -28.82 -4.66
C ASP A 565 10.95 -27.51 -5.46
N PHE A 566 11.91 -26.63 -5.11
CA PHE A 566 12.19 -25.42 -5.88
C PHE A 566 13.17 -25.72 -7.02
N MET A 567 12.68 -25.62 -8.26
CA MET A 567 13.55 -25.79 -9.43
C MET A 567 14.39 -24.53 -9.64
N PRO A 568 15.73 -24.63 -9.76
CA PRO A 568 16.59 -23.50 -10.08
C PRO A 568 16.19 -22.84 -11.41
N GLN A 569 16.37 -21.53 -11.52
CA GLN A 569 16.21 -20.85 -12.81
C GLN A 569 17.24 -21.37 -13.82
N PRO A 570 16.91 -21.46 -15.12
CA PRO A 570 17.83 -21.93 -16.15
C PRO A 570 19.19 -21.21 -16.14
N ASP A 571 19.19 -19.89 -15.94
CA ASP A 571 20.41 -19.08 -15.87
C ASP A 571 21.23 -19.34 -14.61
N THR A 572 20.58 -19.54 -13.46
CA THR A 572 21.22 -19.95 -12.21
C THR A 572 21.92 -21.28 -12.37
N PHE A 573 21.22 -22.27 -12.92
CA PHE A 573 21.82 -23.58 -13.23
C PHE A 573 23.01 -23.44 -14.18
N ALA A 574 22.86 -22.70 -15.28
CA ALA A 574 23.94 -22.51 -16.23
C ALA A 574 25.16 -21.79 -15.62
N LYS A 575 24.93 -20.83 -14.70
CA LYS A 575 25.99 -20.09 -13.99
C LYS A 575 26.74 -20.98 -13.01
N LEU A 576 26.03 -21.78 -12.22
CA LEU A 576 26.61 -22.78 -11.31
C LEU A 576 27.44 -23.81 -12.09
N MET A 577 26.89 -24.37 -13.17
CA MET A 577 27.60 -25.36 -13.99
C MET A 577 28.84 -24.79 -14.68
N LYS A 578 28.81 -23.50 -15.08
CA LYS A 578 29.99 -22.81 -15.61
C LYS A 578 31.06 -22.60 -14.52
N GLY A 579 30.63 -22.37 -13.28
CA GLY A 579 31.49 -22.31 -12.10
C GLY A 579 32.18 -23.61 -11.77
N LEU A 580 31.39 -24.64 -11.51
CA LEU A 580 31.87 -25.96 -11.09
C LEU A 580 32.82 -26.60 -12.10
N LYS A 581 32.62 -26.33 -13.40
CA LYS A 581 33.57 -26.73 -14.45
C LYS A 581 34.95 -26.11 -14.29
N LYS A 582 35.04 -24.86 -13.82
CA LYS A 582 36.33 -24.23 -13.49
C LYS A 582 36.95 -24.84 -12.23
N LEU A 583 36.09 -25.20 -11.26
CA LEU A 583 36.40 -25.83 -9.97
C LEU A 583 37.01 -27.25 -10.03
N TYR A 584 36.87 -27.94 -11.16
CA TYR A 584 37.04 -29.41 -11.23
C TYR A 584 36.17 -30.19 -10.22
N ASN A 585 35.10 -29.59 -9.69
CA ASN A 585 34.25 -30.21 -8.68
C ASN A 585 33.12 -31.03 -9.35
N ARG A 586 33.43 -32.27 -9.71
CA ARG A 586 32.54 -33.14 -10.51
C ARG A 586 31.36 -33.72 -9.73
N GLU A 587 31.52 -33.93 -8.43
CA GLU A 587 30.51 -34.55 -7.56
C GLU A 587 29.24 -33.69 -7.47
N PHE A 588 29.35 -32.45 -6.96
CA PHE A 588 28.24 -31.51 -6.90
C PHE A 588 27.64 -31.21 -8.28
N ALA A 589 28.47 -31.11 -9.32
CA ALA A 589 28.00 -30.85 -10.67
C ALA A 589 27.14 -32.02 -11.22
N GLY A 590 27.51 -33.26 -10.88
CA GLY A 590 26.74 -34.46 -11.21
C GLY A 590 25.41 -34.49 -10.48
N GLU A 591 25.44 -34.33 -9.15
CA GLU A 591 24.26 -34.40 -8.29
C GLU A 591 23.21 -33.34 -8.65
N ILE A 592 23.61 -32.07 -8.77
CA ILE A 592 22.67 -30.99 -9.16
C ILE A 592 22.12 -31.25 -10.57
N THR A 593 22.93 -31.74 -11.50
CA THR A 593 22.48 -32.06 -12.87
C THR A 593 21.45 -33.18 -12.90
N GLU A 594 21.64 -34.21 -12.06
CA GLU A 594 20.72 -35.34 -11.94
C GLU A 594 19.41 -34.92 -11.29
N LYS A 595 19.47 -34.24 -10.14
CA LYS A 595 18.27 -33.73 -9.44
C LYS A 595 17.44 -32.80 -10.34
N VAL A 596 18.08 -31.84 -11.04
CA VAL A 596 17.37 -30.94 -11.98
C VAL A 596 16.80 -31.69 -13.20
N ARG A 597 17.46 -32.76 -13.66
CA ARG A 597 16.93 -33.59 -14.76
C ARG A 597 15.67 -34.34 -14.33
N ASN A 598 15.65 -34.89 -13.12
CA ASN A 598 14.48 -35.58 -12.57
C ASN A 598 13.31 -34.62 -12.44
N MET A 599 13.52 -33.44 -11.85
CA MET A 599 12.48 -32.39 -11.79
C MET A 599 11.99 -31.95 -13.17
N ALA A 600 12.87 -31.87 -14.16
CA ALA A 600 12.48 -31.51 -15.53
C ALA A 600 11.62 -32.62 -16.17
N ALA A 601 11.92 -33.89 -15.92
CA ALA A 601 11.13 -35.01 -16.40
C ALA A 601 9.74 -35.05 -15.73
N GLU A 602 9.67 -34.86 -14.42
CA GLU A 602 8.41 -34.78 -13.66
C GLU A 602 7.51 -33.64 -14.13
N ARG A 603 8.10 -32.50 -14.53
CA ARG A 603 7.39 -31.32 -15.05
C ARG A 603 7.19 -31.36 -16.57
N GLU A 604 7.43 -32.49 -17.22
CA GLU A 604 7.30 -32.68 -18.68
C GLU A 604 8.11 -31.68 -19.53
N MET A 605 9.23 -31.19 -19.00
CA MET A 605 10.11 -30.24 -19.67
C MET A 605 11.33 -30.92 -20.30
N SER A 606 11.68 -30.50 -21.52
CA SER A 606 12.94 -30.93 -22.13
C SER A 606 14.14 -30.36 -21.38
N PHE A 607 14.88 -31.22 -20.66
CA PHE A 607 16.14 -30.85 -20.00
C PHE A 607 17.15 -30.20 -20.95
N LYS A 608 17.17 -30.62 -22.23
CA LYS A 608 18.02 -30.02 -23.27
C LYS A 608 17.62 -28.58 -23.59
N MET A 609 16.31 -28.30 -23.69
CA MET A 609 15.80 -26.93 -23.89
C MET A 609 16.07 -26.06 -22.66
N TYR A 610 15.82 -26.59 -21.45
CA TYR A 610 16.13 -25.91 -20.19
C TYR A 610 17.60 -25.44 -20.14
N LYS A 611 18.55 -26.34 -20.44
CA LYS A 611 19.98 -26.01 -20.47
C LYS A 611 20.32 -24.97 -21.53
N ARG A 612 19.73 -25.05 -22.73
CA ARG A 612 19.94 -24.07 -23.82
C ARG A 612 19.44 -22.68 -23.41
N ARG A 613 18.24 -22.61 -22.82
CA ARG A 613 17.64 -21.38 -22.32
C ARG A 613 18.56 -20.71 -21.29
N GLY A 614 19.09 -21.47 -20.33
CA GLY A 614 20.03 -20.93 -19.35
C GLY A 614 21.28 -20.30 -19.94
N VAL A 615 21.85 -20.89 -21.01
CA VAL A 615 23.00 -20.31 -21.72
C VAL A 615 22.60 -19.04 -22.48
N GLN A 616 21.45 -19.05 -23.15
CA GLN A 616 20.91 -17.88 -23.84
C GLN A 616 20.67 -16.72 -22.86
N ASP A 617 19.96 -16.97 -21.76
CA ASP A 617 19.67 -15.98 -20.72
C ASP A 617 20.95 -15.35 -20.16
N LEU A 618 22.02 -16.14 -19.96
CA LEU A 618 23.32 -15.61 -19.54
C LEU A 618 23.97 -14.71 -20.60
N THR A 619 23.87 -15.09 -21.88
CA THR A 619 24.41 -14.26 -22.98
C THR A 619 23.64 -12.95 -23.16
N GLU A 620 22.31 -12.97 -23.01
CA GLU A 620 21.47 -11.77 -23.07
C GLU A 620 21.70 -10.85 -21.87
N LYS A 621 21.85 -11.41 -20.66
CA LYS A 621 22.23 -10.64 -19.47
C LYS A 621 23.61 -10.00 -19.61
N ALA A 622 24.56 -10.66 -20.28
CA ALA A 622 25.87 -10.09 -20.55
C ALA A 622 25.80 -8.93 -21.58
N LYS A 623 25.07 -9.12 -22.69
CA LYS A 623 24.86 -8.07 -23.71
C LYS A 623 24.15 -6.84 -23.13
N SER A 624 23.05 -7.05 -22.42
CA SER A 624 22.31 -5.95 -21.79
C SER A 624 23.13 -5.19 -20.74
N LYS A 625 24.05 -5.85 -20.03
CA LYS A 625 25.00 -5.18 -19.13
C LYS A 625 25.99 -4.30 -19.92
N GLN A 626 26.53 -4.80 -21.03
CA GLN A 626 27.40 -4.03 -21.92
C GLN A 626 26.68 -2.84 -22.55
N ASP A 627 25.43 -3.00 -22.99
CA ASP A 627 24.60 -1.91 -23.53
C ASP A 627 24.31 -0.85 -22.46
N ARG A 628 24.02 -1.26 -21.21
CA ARG A 628 23.84 -0.34 -20.09
C ARG A 628 25.13 0.41 -19.74
N GLU A 629 26.27 -0.26 -19.77
CA GLU A 629 27.58 0.37 -19.56
C GLU A 629 27.93 1.32 -20.72
N GLY A 630 27.62 0.96 -21.96
CA GLY A 630 27.76 1.81 -23.14
C GLY A 630 26.88 3.06 -23.09
N LYS A 631 25.60 2.91 -22.73
CA LYS A 631 24.67 4.03 -22.52
C LYS A 631 25.08 4.92 -21.35
N LYS A 632 25.62 4.37 -20.25
CA LYS A 632 26.19 5.16 -19.14
C LYS A 632 27.38 5.99 -19.61
N LYS A 633 28.30 5.40 -20.38
CA LYS A 633 29.46 6.12 -20.97
C LYS A 633 29.05 7.21 -21.96
N GLN A 634 27.97 7.00 -22.72
CA GLN A 634 27.40 8.02 -23.61
C GLN A 634 26.68 9.15 -22.87
N ARG A 635 26.09 8.90 -21.69
CA ARG A 635 25.45 9.94 -20.86
C ARG A 635 26.43 10.74 -20.00
N SER A 636 27.60 10.16 -19.71
CA SER A 636 28.67 10.84 -18.98
C SER A 636 29.60 11.67 -19.88
N ARG A 637 29.49 11.50 -21.20
CA ARG A 637 30.09 12.36 -22.22
C ARG A 637 29.04 13.37 -22.66
#